data_AF-A0A1Q3C9Y0-F1
#
_entry.id   AF-A0A1Q3C9Y0-F1
#
_cell.length_a   1.000
_cell.length_b   1.000
_cell.length_c   1.000
_cell.angle_alpha   90.00
_cell.angle_beta   90.00
_cell.angle_gamma   90.00
#
_symmetry.space_group_name_H-M   'P 1'
#
loop_
_entity.id
_entity.type
_entity.pdbx_description
1 polymer ?
#
loop_
_entity_poly.entity_id
_entity_poly.type
_entity_poly.pdbx_seq_one_letter_code
_entity_poly.pdbx_strand_id
1 'polypeptide(L)'
;MANGPASFSTQANALLRKNLTFQKRNIWTNVRLVCFPIFICLLLVTLQTLIDSLLDRPDYRCGCSCVDNNGDGKCEITCGLEHSNPEQAVFCPVPNPPKWPPLLQIPYNSYRAVRTNSWTDLPNKSCRTTGSCPATILFTGNNQSFGQILAGNMMETSVSLNASDVIGGLANFILGSETETVLTYILEPAFTVGHPVYNLQRQCTSNSSLSVAIQALNSSVNIDLRCLESLHLWRNSSSEINDELYKGYFKGNSEGSINEIVAAYDVLNSNKNNFNVSIWYNSTYESINGTSSKNFLRVPRSVNLASNAYLQFLQGSGTKLLFEFVKEMPQFGRKYSIDLSSLLGTLFFTWVVLQLFPVVLQSLVYEKQQKLRIMMKMHGLGDGPYWMISYAYFLIISLIYILCFVVFGSLIGLKFFTLNDYSIQFVFYFVYVNLQVSMAFLIAAMFSNVKTATVLGYICVFGTGLLGSFLFQVFLEDLSFPRVWITVMELFPGFCLYRGLYEFGEYSQNGVSMGTHGMQWGDFSHSGISEVMIIMLVEWFVVLFAAYYIDQVASSGSARSPLFFLKIFRKRSPSFRKPSLQRKRSKVFVDIEKPDVSQEREKVEQLLLEPSTSHAIICDNLKKVYPGKDGNPEKFAVRGLALALPRGECFGMLGPNGAGKTSFINMMIGLTKPTSGTAFVEGLDIRSYMDRIYTSMGVCPQHDLLWETLTGREHLLFYGRLKNLKGSALTRAVEESLKSLNLFHGGVADKQAGKYSGGMKRRLSVAISLIGDPKVVYMDEPSTGLDPFSRNSLWNVVKRAKQDRAIILTTHSMEEAEALCDRLGIFVDGSLQCIGNAKELKGRYGGSYVFTMATSSNNEEEVDKLVQRLSPSAKKIYQISGTQKFELPKHEVRIADVFLAVENAKSRFTVFAWGLADTTLEDVFIKVARGAQAFNVLS
;
A
#
# COMPACT_ATOMS: atom_id res chain seq x y z
N MET A 1 -13.77 28.90 -33.79
CA MET A 1 -12.88 29.39 -32.71
C MET A 1 -12.75 28.31 -31.64
N ALA A 2 -11.73 27.43 -31.72
CA ALA A 2 -11.37 26.47 -30.67
C ALA A 2 -9.91 25.98 -30.78
N ASN A 3 -8.97 26.80 -31.31
CA ASN A 3 -7.64 26.32 -31.72
C ASN A 3 -6.56 26.40 -30.61
N GLY A 4 -6.97 26.45 -29.34
CA GLY A 4 -6.04 26.54 -28.20
C GLY A 4 -6.10 25.30 -27.30
N PRO A 5 -4.97 24.93 -26.64
CA PRO A 5 -4.95 23.83 -25.68
C PRO A 5 -5.98 24.04 -24.57
N ALA A 6 -6.61 22.97 -24.10
CA ALA A 6 -7.57 23.06 -23.01
C ALA A 6 -6.90 23.60 -21.73
N SER A 7 -7.53 24.58 -21.09
CA SER A 7 -7.07 25.10 -19.79
C SER A 7 -7.09 24.01 -18.72
N PHE A 8 -6.25 24.16 -17.68
CA PHE A 8 -6.23 23.27 -16.51
C PHE A 8 -7.63 23.04 -15.92
N SER A 9 -8.43 24.11 -15.75
CA SER A 9 -9.81 24.03 -15.24
C SER A 9 -10.72 23.16 -16.13
N THR A 10 -10.52 23.21 -17.45
CA THR A 10 -11.31 22.39 -18.40
C THR A 10 -10.92 20.92 -18.31
N GLN A 11 -9.63 20.62 -18.19
CA GLN A 11 -9.12 19.26 -17.97
C GLN A 11 -9.58 18.70 -16.62
N ALA A 12 -9.52 19.52 -15.56
CA ALA A 12 -10.01 19.19 -14.22
C ALA A 12 -11.50 18.86 -14.21
N ASN A 13 -12.32 19.71 -14.82
CA ASN A 13 -13.75 19.46 -14.93
C ASN A 13 -14.06 18.17 -15.73
N ALA A 14 -13.30 17.88 -16.79
CA ALA A 14 -13.47 16.65 -17.57
C ALA A 14 -13.18 15.39 -16.73
N LEU A 15 -12.03 15.35 -16.06
CA LEU A 15 -11.62 14.23 -15.18
C LEU A 15 -12.56 14.08 -13.99
N LEU A 16 -12.92 15.18 -13.33
CA LEU A 16 -13.80 15.17 -12.17
C LEU A 16 -15.20 14.63 -12.55
N ARG A 17 -15.76 15.07 -13.68
CA ARG A 17 -17.03 14.52 -14.17
C ARG A 17 -16.93 13.04 -14.51
N LYS A 18 -15.87 12.61 -15.20
CA LYS A 18 -15.62 11.17 -15.47
C LYS A 18 -15.58 10.37 -14.17
N ASN A 19 -14.85 10.86 -13.19
CA ASN A 19 -14.70 10.23 -11.88
C ASN A 19 -16.02 10.21 -11.09
N LEU A 20 -16.81 11.28 -11.11
CA LEU A 20 -18.15 11.31 -10.50
C LEU A 20 -19.12 10.34 -11.16
N THR A 21 -19.12 10.27 -12.50
CA THR A 21 -19.94 9.30 -13.24
C THR A 21 -19.56 7.87 -12.89
N PHE A 22 -18.26 7.60 -12.75
CA PHE A 22 -17.75 6.30 -12.30
C PHE A 22 -18.26 5.96 -10.89
N GLN A 23 -18.18 6.91 -9.94
CA GLN A 23 -18.68 6.73 -8.57
C GLN A 23 -20.20 6.52 -8.51
N LYS A 24 -20.97 7.32 -9.26
CA LYS A 24 -22.43 7.19 -9.34
C LYS A 24 -22.86 5.80 -9.80
N ARG A 25 -22.10 5.18 -10.71
CA ARG A 25 -22.40 3.83 -11.22
C ARG A 25 -22.02 2.72 -10.25
N ASN A 26 -20.96 2.95 -9.46
CA ASN A 26 -20.52 2.03 -8.43
C ASN A 26 -21.14 2.34 -7.06
N ILE A 27 -22.31 3.00 -7.03
CA ILE A 27 -22.94 3.44 -5.78
C ILE A 27 -23.17 2.30 -4.79
N TRP A 28 -23.53 1.10 -5.26
CA TRP A 28 -23.69 -0.08 -4.40
C TRP A 28 -22.37 -0.54 -3.79
N THR A 29 -21.28 -0.49 -4.55
CA THR A 29 -19.94 -0.81 -4.03
C THR A 29 -19.50 0.23 -3.00
N ASN A 30 -19.77 1.51 -3.26
CA ASN A 30 -19.47 2.60 -2.32
C ASN A 30 -20.30 2.48 -1.04
N VAL A 31 -21.58 2.18 -1.17
CA VAL A 31 -22.47 1.93 -0.03
C VAL A 31 -21.92 0.76 0.79
N ARG A 32 -21.56 -0.37 0.16
CA ARG A 32 -20.94 -1.50 0.88
C ARG A 32 -19.65 -1.11 1.59
N LEU A 33 -18.81 -0.29 0.95
CA LEU A 33 -17.56 0.18 1.53
C LEU A 33 -17.79 1.06 2.76
N VAL A 34 -18.80 1.95 2.73
CA VAL A 34 -19.18 2.81 3.86
C VAL A 34 -19.96 2.04 4.94
N CYS A 35 -20.73 1.02 4.57
CA CYS A 35 -21.45 0.16 5.51
C CYS A 35 -20.53 -0.72 6.36
N PHE A 36 -19.33 -1.05 5.86
CA PHE A 36 -18.38 -1.90 6.59
C PHE A 36 -17.95 -1.30 7.95
N PRO A 37 -17.46 -0.04 8.04
CA PRO A 37 -17.21 0.59 9.33
C PRO A 37 -18.44 0.62 10.25
N ILE A 38 -19.62 0.89 9.69
CA ILE A 38 -20.87 0.97 10.46
C ILE A 38 -21.19 -0.39 11.07
N PHE A 39 -21.06 -1.47 10.31
CA PHE A 39 -21.27 -2.83 10.80
C PHE A 39 -20.30 -3.19 11.93
N ILE A 40 -19.02 -2.83 11.79
CA ILE A 40 -18.02 -3.04 12.85
C ILE A 40 -18.36 -2.24 14.11
N CYS A 41 -18.73 -0.96 13.97
CA CYS A 41 -19.09 -0.13 15.12
C CYS A 41 -20.35 -0.67 15.82
N LEU A 42 -21.37 -1.09 15.08
CA LEU A 42 -22.56 -1.73 15.62
C LEU A 42 -22.22 -3.06 16.31
N LEU A 43 -21.37 -3.89 15.71
CA LEU A 43 -20.90 -5.13 16.31
C LEU A 43 -20.21 -4.86 17.65
N LEU A 44 -19.29 -3.89 17.70
CA LEU A 44 -18.59 -3.51 18.92
C LEU A 44 -19.56 -3.04 20.01
N VAL A 45 -20.57 -2.23 19.67
CA VAL A 45 -21.58 -1.81 20.65
C VAL A 45 -22.47 -2.96 21.11
N THR A 46 -22.94 -3.82 20.21
CA THR A 46 -23.74 -4.99 20.62
C THR A 46 -22.96 -5.89 21.57
N LEU A 47 -21.66 -6.11 21.29
CA LEU A 47 -20.79 -6.89 22.14
C LEU A 47 -20.51 -6.17 23.47
N GLN A 48 -20.29 -4.85 23.44
CA GLN A 48 -20.16 -4.02 24.64
C GLN A 48 -21.40 -4.14 25.53
N THR A 49 -22.60 -3.99 24.98
CA THR A 49 -23.85 -4.10 25.77
C THR A 49 -24.04 -5.49 26.38
N LEU A 50 -23.59 -6.54 25.69
CA LEU A 50 -23.63 -7.91 26.19
C LEU A 50 -22.61 -8.10 27.33
N ILE A 51 -21.41 -7.57 27.19
CA ILE A 51 -20.37 -7.59 28.24
C ILE A 51 -20.81 -6.78 29.46
N ASP A 52 -21.34 -5.57 29.26
CA ASP A 52 -21.83 -4.73 30.36
C ASP A 52 -22.93 -5.46 31.14
N SER A 53 -23.86 -6.14 30.45
CA SER A 53 -24.88 -6.98 31.09
C SER A 53 -24.31 -8.17 31.88
N LEU A 54 -23.22 -8.78 31.40
CA LEU A 54 -22.52 -9.85 32.12
C LEU A 54 -21.74 -9.33 33.34
N LEU A 55 -21.14 -8.15 33.22
CA LEU A 55 -20.37 -7.51 34.28
C LEU A 55 -21.26 -6.82 35.33
N ASP A 56 -22.56 -6.64 35.07
CA ASP A 56 -23.48 -6.01 36.02
C ASP A 56 -23.91 -6.91 37.20
N ARG A 57 -23.24 -8.05 37.37
CA ARG A 57 -23.46 -8.97 38.50
C ARG A 57 -23.03 -8.34 39.83
N PRO A 58 -23.70 -8.70 40.94
CA PRO A 58 -23.38 -8.14 42.26
C PRO A 58 -21.92 -8.38 42.69
N ASP A 59 -21.28 -9.43 42.20
CA ASP A 59 -19.88 -9.77 42.53
C ASP A 59 -18.87 -8.71 42.04
N TYR A 60 -19.21 -7.92 41.01
CA TYR A 60 -18.35 -6.87 40.43
C TYR A 60 -18.75 -5.44 40.85
N ARG A 61 -19.49 -5.31 41.94
CA ARG A 61 -19.93 -4.04 42.51
C ARG A 61 -19.58 -3.98 44.00
N CYS A 62 -19.46 -2.78 44.53
CA CYS A 62 -19.39 -2.59 45.97
C CYS A 62 -20.66 -3.17 46.62
N GLY A 63 -20.49 -3.97 47.67
CA GLY A 63 -21.59 -4.55 48.41
C GLY A 63 -22.43 -3.47 49.10
N CYS A 64 -23.74 -3.65 49.02
CA CYS A 64 -24.70 -2.73 49.61
C CYS A 64 -25.64 -3.52 50.50
N SER A 65 -25.90 -3.02 51.70
CA SER A 65 -26.91 -3.58 52.58
C SER A 65 -28.01 -2.56 52.84
N CYS A 66 -29.17 -3.08 53.21
CA CYS A 66 -30.31 -2.31 53.60
C CYS A 66 -30.16 -1.94 55.08
N VAL A 67 -29.91 -0.66 55.39
CA VAL A 67 -29.82 -0.19 56.77
C VAL A 67 -31.01 0.72 57.04
N ASP A 68 -31.82 0.36 58.03
CA ASP A 68 -32.90 1.20 58.54
C ASP A 68 -32.33 2.08 59.66
N ASN A 69 -31.85 3.26 59.29
CA ASN A 69 -31.21 4.20 60.23
C ASN A 69 -32.20 4.76 61.28
N ASN A 70 -33.51 4.70 61.02
CA ASN A 70 -34.53 5.37 61.86
C ASN A 70 -35.50 4.39 62.55
N GLY A 71 -35.48 3.10 62.21
CA GLY A 71 -36.44 2.12 62.73
C GLY A 71 -37.86 2.26 62.15
N ASP A 72 -37.99 3.01 61.04
CA ASP A 72 -39.26 3.35 60.39
C ASP A 72 -39.70 2.30 59.34
N GLY A 73 -38.90 1.24 59.14
CA GLY A 73 -39.07 0.25 58.07
C GLY A 73 -38.65 0.76 56.69
N LYS A 74 -38.09 1.98 56.58
CA LYS A 74 -37.58 2.54 55.32
C LYS A 74 -36.11 2.22 55.16
N CYS A 75 -35.87 1.24 54.31
CA CYS A 75 -34.55 0.78 53.90
C CYS A 75 -33.78 1.87 53.13
N GLU A 76 -32.71 2.40 53.71
CA GLU A 76 -31.73 3.18 52.97
C GLU A 76 -30.59 2.24 52.53
N ILE A 77 -30.30 2.20 51.23
CA ILE A 77 -29.27 1.32 50.68
C ILE A 77 -27.91 1.98 50.93
N THR A 78 -27.17 1.50 51.91
CA THR A 78 -25.81 1.94 52.20
C THR A 78 -24.82 0.97 51.58
N CYS A 79 -23.92 1.49 50.73
CA CYS A 79 -22.87 0.72 50.08
C CYS A 79 -21.52 1.04 50.70
N GLY A 80 -20.74 0.01 51.02
CA GLY A 80 -19.45 0.19 51.67
C GLY A 80 -18.70 -1.11 51.87
N LEU A 81 -17.43 -1.00 52.25
CA LEU A 81 -16.57 -2.14 52.58
C LEU A 81 -17.19 -3.06 53.64
N GLU A 82 -17.96 -2.51 54.58
CA GLU A 82 -18.63 -3.24 55.67
C GLU A 82 -19.68 -4.25 55.18
N HIS A 83 -20.16 -4.09 53.95
CA HIS A 83 -21.18 -4.94 53.33
C HIS A 83 -20.63 -5.71 52.12
N SER A 84 -19.32 -5.70 51.92
CA SER A 84 -18.63 -6.22 50.75
C SER A 84 -17.77 -7.43 51.09
N ASN A 85 -17.78 -8.44 50.23
CA ASN A 85 -16.81 -9.54 50.29
C ASN A 85 -15.40 -9.05 49.84
N PRO A 86 -14.31 -9.79 50.13
CA PRO A 86 -12.95 -9.41 49.73
C PRO A 86 -12.79 -9.10 48.23
N GLU A 87 -13.54 -9.78 47.37
CA GLU A 87 -13.55 -9.56 45.93
C GLU A 87 -14.32 -8.28 45.53
N GLN A 88 -15.37 -7.93 46.27
CA GLN A 88 -16.18 -6.73 46.06
C GLN A 88 -15.53 -5.46 46.61
N ALA A 89 -14.69 -5.61 47.64
CA ALA A 89 -14.00 -4.52 48.33
C ALA A 89 -13.18 -3.63 47.40
N VAL A 90 -12.63 -4.19 46.33
CA VAL A 90 -11.82 -3.49 45.31
C VAL A 90 -12.64 -2.45 44.54
N PHE A 91 -13.96 -2.58 44.51
CA PHE A 91 -14.88 -1.69 43.78
C PHE A 91 -15.47 -0.60 44.67
N CYS A 92 -15.21 -0.63 45.98
CA CYS A 92 -15.75 0.32 46.94
C CYS A 92 -14.91 1.61 47.04
N PRO A 93 -15.54 2.76 47.35
CA PRO A 93 -14.81 3.99 47.66
C PRO A 93 -14.03 3.83 48.97
N VAL A 94 -12.74 4.12 48.94
CA VAL A 94 -11.84 4.13 50.10
C VAL A 94 -11.16 5.50 50.19
N PRO A 95 -11.86 6.53 50.73
CA PRO A 95 -11.31 7.88 50.80
C PRO A 95 -10.12 7.98 51.76
N ASN A 96 -10.08 7.14 52.79
CA ASN A 96 -9.00 7.09 53.77
C ASN A 96 -8.49 5.65 53.92
N PRO A 97 -7.52 5.22 53.09
CA PRO A 97 -6.95 3.88 53.22
C PRO A 97 -6.24 3.68 54.57
N PRO A 98 -6.21 2.45 55.10
CA PRO A 98 -5.50 2.12 56.33
C PRO A 98 -3.99 2.31 56.20
N LYS A 99 -3.33 2.49 57.34
CA LYS A 99 -1.87 2.59 57.45
C LYS A 99 -1.35 1.24 57.94
N TRP A 100 -0.54 0.56 57.12
CA TRP A 100 0.04 -0.73 57.49
C TRP A 100 1.53 -0.58 57.83
N PRO A 101 2.04 -1.21 58.90
CA PRO A 101 3.46 -1.17 59.18
C PRO A 101 4.24 -1.89 58.07
N PRO A 102 5.46 -1.44 57.72
CA PRO A 102 6.22 -2.03 56.63
C PRO A 102 6.70 -3.44 56.98
N LEU A 103 6.51 -4.37 56.04
CA LEU A 103 6.84 -5.79 56.20
C LEU A 103 7.99 -6.20 55.27
N LEU A 104 8.72 -7.24 55.65
CA LEU A 104 9.56 -8.05 54.76
C LEU A 104 8.80 -9.30 54.28
N GLN A 105 9.08 -9.73 53.05
CA GLN A 105 8.62 -11.04 52.56
C GLN A 105 9.51 -12.14 53.13
N ILE A 106 8.94 -13.05 53.91
CA ILE A 106 9.66 -14.19 54.50
C ILE A 106 9.19 -15.48 53.81
N PRO A 107 10.09 -16.42 53.49
CA PRO A 107 9.70 -17.74 53.04
C PRO A 107 8.89 -18.51 54.09
N TYR A 108 7.94 -19.33 53.62
CA TYR A 108 7.28 -20.33 54.46
C TYR A 108 8.31 -21.19 55.17
N ASN A 109 8.00 -21.64 56.38
CA ASN A 109 8.91 -22.47 57.18
C ASN A 109 9.41 -23.73 56.43
N SER A 110 8.57 -24.33 55.58
CA SER A 110 8.93 -25.47 54.72
C SER A 110 9.93 -25.14 53.61
N TYR A 111 10.07 -23.87 53.25
CA TYR A 111 10.87 -23.36 52.12
C TYR A 111 12.15 -22.66 52.55
N ARG A 112 12.30 -22.27 53.83
CA ARG A 112 13.50 -21.59 54.36
C ARG A 112 14.79 -22.38 54.09
N ALA A 113 15.85 -21.69 53.69
CA ALA A 113 17.15 -22.28 53.35
C ALA A 113 17.69 -23.24 54.44
N VAL A 114 18.09 -24.43 54.02
CA VAL A 114 18.73 -25.46 54.85
C VAL A 114 19.98 -25.98 54.16
N ARG A 115 20.82 -26.70 54.91
CA ARG A 115 22.07 -27.29 54.45
C ARG A 115 21.88 -28.07 53.15
N THR A 116 22.64 -27.67 52.14
CA THR A 116 22.80 -28.39 50.86
C THR A 116 24.23 -28.93 50.77
N ASN A 117 24.51 -29.79 49.79
CA ASN A 117 25.85 -30.34 49.60
C ASN A 117 26.94 -29.26 49.37
N SER A 118 26.53 -28.04 49.00
CA SER A 118 27.43 -26.93 48.67
C SER A 118 27.85 -26.07 49.86
N TRP A 119 27.01 -25.94 50.91
CA TRP A 119 27.24 -25.00 52.02
C TRP A 119 26.90 -25.64 53.37
N THR A 120 27.83 -25.59 54.33
CA THR A 120 27.69 -26.26 55.64
C THR A 120 27.27 -25.33 56.78
N ASP A 121 27.21 -24.02 56.53
CA ASP A 121 26.86 -22.95 57.46
C ASP A 121 25.34 -22.70 57.57
N LEU A 122 24.55 -23.34 56.71
CA LEU A 122 23.09 -23.36 56.76
C LEU A 122 22.55 -24.41 57.78
N PRO A 123 21.36 -24.18 58.36
CA PRO A 123 20.78 -25.07 59.36
C PRO A 123 20.41 -26.44 58.80
N ASN A 124 20.39 -27.48 59.65
CA ASN A 124 20.00 -28.83 59.23
C ASN A 124 18.53 -28.90 58.81
N LYS A 125 18.22 -29.75 57.84
CA LYS A 125 16.85 -29.95 57.30
C LYS A 125 15.79 -30.28 58.36
N SER A 126 16.18 -30.86 59.51
CA SER A 126 15.30 -31.13 60.65
C SER A 126 14.67 -29.86 61.26
N CYS A 127 15.22 -28.67 61.04
CA CYS A 127 14.60 -27.43 61.51
C CYS A 127 13.24 -27.16 60.85
N ARG A 128 13.02 -27.65 59.61
CA ARG A 128 11.77 -27.42 58.88
C ARG A 128 10.62 -28.16 59.54
N THR A 129 10.89 -29.38 60.01
CA THR A 129 9.91 -30.21 60.72
C THR A 129 9.61 -29.71 62.12
N THR A 130 10.56 -29.02 62.78
CA THR A 130 10.37 -28.49 64.13
C THR A 130 9.87 -27.05 64.16
N GLY A 131 9.74 -26.37 63.01
CA GLY A 131 9.29 -24.97 62.95
C GLY A 131 10.34 -23.95 63.36
N SER A 132 11.59 -24.36 63.57
CA SER A 132 12.66 -23.55 64.16
C SER A 132 13.68 -23.03 63.16
N CYS A 133 13.46 -23.21 61.84
CA CYS A 133 14.43 -22.73 60.85
C CYS A 133 14.55 -21.20 60.88
N PRO A 134 15.76 -20.64 61.03
CA PRO A 134 15.97 -19.21 60.96
C PRO A 134 15.73 -18.66 59.54
N ALA A 135 15.38 -17.38 59.48
CA ALA A 135 15.32 -16.59 58.26
C ALA A 135 16.75 -16.23 57.80
N THR A 136 17.20 -16.77 56.68
CA THR A 136 18.58 -16.52 56.18
C THR A 136 18.63 -15.24 55.34
N ILE A 137 19.64 -14.38 55.61
CA ILE A 137 19.97 -13.18 54.84
C ILE A 137 21.45 -13.25 54.45
N LEU A 138 21.76 -13.05 53.16
CA LEU A 138 23.13 -13.08 52.66
C LEU A 138 23.75 -11.69 52.55
N PHE A 139 25.05 -11.59 52.79
CA PHE A 139 25.83 -10.35 52.70
C PHE A 139 27.10 -10.57 51.88
N THR A 140 27.47 -9.59 51.06
CA THR A 140 28.78 -9.52 50.40
C THR A 140 29.22 -8.07 50.21
N GLY A 141 30.45 -7.87 49.74
CA GLY A 141 30.99 -6.56 49.43
C GLY A 141 32.53 -6.54 49.46
N ASN A 142 33.13 -5.46 48.96
CA ASN A 142 34.59 -5.35 48.83
C ASN A 142 35.31 -5.28 50.20
N ASN A 143 34.62 -4.80 51.24
CA ASN A 143 35.15 -4.73 52.60
C ASN A 143 34.27 -5.53 53.56
N GLN A 144 34.75 -6.73 53.92
CA GLN A 144 34.04 -7.64 54.81
C GLN A 144 33.79 -7.07 56.21
N SER A 145 34.77 -6.37 56.78
CA SER A 145 34.61 -5.77 58.12
C SER A 145 33.49 -4.73 58.13
N PHE A 146 33.42 -3.92 57.08
CA PHE A 146 32.38 -2.90 56.92
C PHE A 146 31.00 -3.53 56.71
N GLY A 147 30.91 -4.53 55.82
CA GLY A 147 29.66 -5.25 55.58
C GLY A 147 29.14 -5.99 56.82
N GLN A 148 30.01 -6.56 57.64
CA GLN A 148 29.62 -7.20 58.91
C GLN A 148 29.12 -6.19 59.94
N ILE A 149 29.70 -4.99 60.00
CA ILE A 149 29.18 -3.91 60.87
C ILE A 149 27.78 -3.49 60.41
N LEU A 150 27.57 -3.31 59.10
CA LEU A 150 26.24 -3.01 58.56
C LEU A 150 25.23 -4.13 58.84
N ALA A 151 25.61 -5.39 58.60
CA ALA A 151 24.76 -6.55 58.91
C ALA A 151 24.41 -6.64 60.40
N GLY A 152 25.31 -6.21 61.28
CA GLY A 152 25.07 -6.09 62.72
C GLY A 152 24.08 -4.96 63.05
N ASN A 153 24.26 -3.78 62.47
CA ASN A 153 23.39 -2.61 62.67
C ASN A 153 21.98 -2.82 62.08
N MET A 154 21.82 -3.71 61.10
CA MET A 154 20.49 -4.03 60.56
C MET A 154 19.55 -4.69 61.58
N MET A 155 20.08 -5.37 62.62
CA MET A 155 19.26 -6.11 63.59
C MET A 155 19.51 -5.61 65.01
N GLU A 156 18.50 -4.99 65.60
CA GLU A 156 18.57 -4.51 66.97
C GLU A 156 18.09 -5.54 68.00
N THR A 157 18.70 -5.50 69.17
CA THR A 157 18.27 -6.24 70.36
C THR A 157 17.14 -5.49 71.05
N SER A 158 15.93 -6.04 70.92
CA SER A 158 14.72 -5.82 71.73
C SER A 158 14.33 -4.37 72.04
N VAL A 159 13.26 -3.89 71.38
CA VAL A 159 12.59 -2.62 71.72
C VAL A 159 11.29 -2.92 72.47
N SER A 160 11.02 -2.18 73.54
CA SER A 160 9.75 -2.23 74.28
C SER A 160 8.65 -1.47 73.54
N LEU A 161 7.44 -2.04 73.44
CA LEU A 161 6.28 -1.36 72.86
C LEU A 161 5.75 -0.28 73.81
N ASN A 162 5.66 0.95 73.31
CA ASN A 162 4.88 2.01 73.95
C ASN A 162 3.40 1.85 73.56
N ALA A 163 2.53 1.72 74.57
CA ALA A 163 1.11 1.45 74.37
C ALA A 163 0.30 2.62 73.78
N SER A 164 0.87 3.83 73.70
CA SER A 164 0.18 5.04 73.20
C SER A 164 0.22 5.21 71.68
N ASP A 165 1.20 4.62 70.98
CA ASP A 165 1.28 4.62 69.52
C ASP A 165 1.71 3.23 69.02
N VAL A 166 0.71 2.40 68.77
CA VAL A 166 0.92 1.00 68.38
C VAL A 166 1.60 0.90 67.01
N ILE A 167 1.23 1.73 66.03
CA ILE A 167 1.79 1.66 64.67
C ILE A 167 3.23 2.20 64.65
N GLY A 168 3.48 3.35 65.28
CA GLY A 168 4.85 3.88 65.44
C GLY A 168 5.74 2.95 66.27
N GLY A 169 5.18 2.27 67.29
CA GLY A 169 5.86 1.23 68.05
C GLY A 169 6.22 0.00 67.20
N LEU A 170 5.30 -0.43 66.33
CA LEU A 170 5.51 -1.56 65.42
C LEU A 170 6.59 -1.30 64.36
N ALA A 171 6.74 -0.04 63.94
CA ALA A 171 7.76 0.37 62.97
C ALA A 171 9.21 0.16 63.46
N ASN A 172 9.42 0.14 64.78
CA ASN A 172 10.70 -0.18 65.40
C ASN A 172 11.06 -1.66 65.31
N PHE A 173 10.08 -2.56 65.11
CA PHE A 173 10.35 -3.98 64.90
C PHE A 173 10.61 -4.29 63.44
N ILE A 174 11.42 -5.32 63.21
CA ILE A 174 11.71 -5.81 61.86
C ILE A 174 10.65 -6.86 61.55
N LEU A 175 9.48 -6.37 61.15
CA LEU A 175 8.34 -7.22 60.86
C LEU A 175 8.47 -7.88 59.49
N GLY A 176 8.02 -9.12 59.38
CA GLY A 176 7.82 -9.78 58.10
C GLY A 176 6.74 -10.85 58.17
N SER A 177 6.27 -11.25 56.99
CA SER A 177 5.17 -12.20 56.85
C SER A 177 5.46 -13.22 55.75
N GLU A 178 4.91 -14.42 55.93
CA GLU A 178 4.96 -15.51 54.96
C GLU A 178 3.81 -15.47 53.93
N THR A 179 2.83 -14.58 54.16
CA THR A 179 1.66 -14.46 53.29
C THR A 179 2.04 -13.96 51.89
N GLU A 180 1.31 -14.44 50.89
CA GLU A 180 1.40 -13.93 49.52
C GLU A 180 0.86 -12.50 49.44
N THR A 181 1.50 -11.67 48.63
CA THR A 181 1.12 -10.28 48.40
C THR A 181 -0.05 -10.21 47.42
N VAL A 182 -0.92 -9.21 47.59
CA VAL A 182 -2.12 -8.99 46.76
C VAL A 182 -2.00 -7.72 45.91
N LEU A 183 -3.00 -7.50 45.06
CA LEU A 183 -3.09 -6.38 44.11
C LEU A 183 -3.36 -5.01 44.73
N THR A 184 -3.76 -4.94 46.00
CA THR A 184 -4.08 -3.68 46.69
C THR A 184 -3.55 -3.71 48.13
N TYR A 185 -3.19 -2.56 48.68
CA TYR A 185 -2.83 -2.39 50.09
C TYR A 185 -4.04 -1.97 50.95
N ILE A 186 -5.26 -1.96 50.40
CA ILE A 186 -6.49 -1.72 51.17
C ILE A 186 -6.64 -2.76 52.28
N LEU A 187 -6.37 -4.03 51.97
CA LEU A 187 -6.36 -5.16 52.90
C LEU A 187 -5.02 -5.86 52.77
N GLU A 188 -4.15 -5.73 53.79
CA GLU A 188 -2.87 -6.43 53.83
C GLU A 188 -3.08 -7.85 54.40
N PRO A 189 -2.86 -8.92 53.62
CA PRO A 189 -3.11 -10.31 54.03
C PRO A 189 -2.42 -10.72 55.33
N ALA A 190 -1.24 -10.14 55.60
CA ALA A 190 -0.50 -10.37 56.84
C ALA A 190 -1.26 -9.96 58.11
N PHE A 191 -2.27 -9.08 57.99
CA PHE A 191 -3.04 -8.53 59.10
C PHE A 191 -4.53 -8.85 59.03
N THR A 192 -4.98 -9.71 58.11
CA THR A 192 -6.41 -10.07 57.95
C THR A 192 -6.65 -11.57 58.08
N VAL A 193 -5.65 -12.37 57.73
CA VAL A 193 -5.67 -13.84 57.85
C VAL A 193 -4.92 -14.21 59.12
N GLY A 194 -5.40 -15.19 59.89
CA GLY A 194 -4.84 -15.62 61.18
C GLY A 194 -3.43 -16.24 61.15
N HIS A 195 -2.56 -15.79 60.24
CA HIS A 195 -1.15 -16.12 60.18
C HIS A 195 -0.35 -15.27 61.18
N PRO A 196 0.71 -15.82 61.78
CA PRO A 196 1.57 -15.06 62.66
C PRO A 196 2.41 -14.05 61.85
N VAL A 197 2.61 -12.86 62.43
CA VAL A 197 3.58 -11.88 61.93
C VAL A 197 4.88 -12.08 62.67
N TYR A 198 5.99 -12.17 61.95
CA TYR A 198 7.29 -12.47 62.54
C TYR A 198 8.07 -11.18 62.82
N ASN A 199 8.65 -11.07 64.00
CA ASN A 199 9.65 -10.07 64.34
C ASN A 199 11.03 -10.70 64.20
N LEU A 200 11.80 -10.30 63.19
CA LEU A 200 13.13 -10.84 62.97
C LEU A 200 14.11 -10.27 64.01
N GLN A 201 14.77 -11.16 64.75
CA GLN A 201 15.79 -10.81 65.72
C GLN A 201 17.02 -11.69 65.55
N ARG A 202 18.17 -11.25 66.08
CA ARG A 202 19.40 -12.04 66.03
C ARG A 202 19.35 -13.28 66.92
N GLN A 203 18.65 -13.20 68.05
CA GLN A 203 18.41 -14.30 68.98
C GLN A 203 17.03 -14.12 69.62
N CYS A 204 16.21 -15.16 69.63
CA CYS A 204 14.90 -15.13 70.26
C CYS A 204 14.97 -15.62 71.71
N THR A 205 14.39 -14.85 72.64
CA THR A 205 14.18 -15.30 74.03
C THR A 205 12.95 -16.20 74.13
N SER A 206 12.92 -17.16 75.06
CA SER A 206 11.89 -18.21 75.19
C SER A 206 10.45 -17.76 75.48
N ASN A 207 10.15 -16.46 75.50
CA ASN A 207 8.83 -15.89 75.83
C ASN A 207 8.43 -14.69 74.93
N SER A 208 8.81 -14.72 73.66
CA SER A 208 8.67 -13.59 72.71
C SER A 208 7.49 -13.76 71.74
N SER A 209 6.30 -14.10 72.26
CA SER A 209 5.03 -14.00 71.53
C SER A 209 4.21 -12.87 72.14
N LEU A 210 3.85 -11.86 71.36
CA LEU A 210 3.05 -10.73 71.82
C LEU A 210 1.82 -10.56 70.93
N SER A 211 0.63 -10.53 71.54
CA SER A 211 -0.59 -10.16 70.82
C SER A 211 -0.82 -8.65 70.85
N VAL A 212 -0.98 -8.04 69.68
CA VAL A 212 -1.23 -6.60 69.53
C VAL A 212 -2.48 -6.38 68.69
N ALA A 213 -3.39 -5.52 69.14
CA ALA A 213 -4.58 -5.14 68.38
C ALA A 213 -4.27 -3.92 67.48
N ILE A 214 -4.48 -4.04 66.18
CA ILE A 214 -4.41 -2.92 65.22
C ILE A 214 -5.82 -2.60 64.72
N GLN A 215 -6.13 -1.30 64.64
CA GLN A 215 -7.40 -0.84 64.10
C GLN A 215 -7.34 -0.79 62.57
N ALA A 216 -8.21 -1.55 61.91
CA ALA A 216 -8.35 -1.60 60.46
C ALA A 216 -9.84 -1.52 60.08
N LEU A 217 -10.20 -0.53 59.27
CA LEU A 217 -11.53 -0.41 58.64
C LEU A 217 -12.70 -0.74 59.61
N ASN A 218 -12.89 0.12 60.63
CA ASN A 218 -13.92 0.03 61.68
C ASN A 218 -13.92 -1.23 62.58
N SER A 219 -12.92 -2.11 62.45
CA SER A 219 -12.72 -3.29 63.30
C SER A 219 -11.30 -3.34 63.90
N SER A 220 -11.11 -3.99 65.05
CA SER A 220 -9.78 -4.24 65.63
C SER A 220 -9.33 -5.66 65.31
N VAL A 221 -8.18 -5.81 64.66
CA VAL A 221 -7.58 -7.11 64.36
C VAL A 221 -6.46 -7.41 65.34
N ASN A 222 -6.53 -8.57 66.00
CA ASN A 222 -5.48 -9.05 66.90
C ASN A 222 -4.40 -9.79 66.10
N ILE A 223 -3.15 -9.39 66.28
CA ILE A 223 -1.99 -9.92 65.57
C ILE A 223 -1.09 -10.63 66.58
N ASP A 224 -0.72 -11.88 66.26
CA ASP A 224 0.25 -12.66 67.03
C ASP A 224 1.66 -12.38 66.47
N LEU A 225 2.44 -11.57 67.19
CA LEU A 225 3.84 -11.27 66.88
C LEU A 225 4.73 -12.36 67.46
N ARG A 226 5.38 -13.16 66.59
CA ARG A 226 6.33 -14.20 67.00
C ARG A 226 7.75 -13.79 66.68
N CYS A 227 8.69 -14.02 67.58
CA CYS A 227 10.09 -13.86 67.23
C CYS A 227 10.53 -14.92 66.23
N LEU A 228 11.25 -14.50 65.20
CA LEU A 228 11.93 -15.37 64.26
C LEU A 228 13.43 -15.06 64.27
N GLU A 229 14.24 -16.09 64.48
CA GLU A 229 15.69 -15.94 64.44
C GLU A 229 16.16 -15.65 63.02
N SER A 230 17.07 -14.69 62.88
CA SER A 230 17.67 -14.29 61.61
C SER A 230 19.12 -14.75 61.53
N LEU A 231 19.45 -15.47 60.47
CA LEU A 231 20.80 -15.99 60.22
C LEU A 231 21.46 -15.14 59.15
N HIS A 232 22.52 -14.42 59.51
CA HIS A 232 23.28 -13.57 58.59
C HIS A 232 24.53 -14.30 58.14
N LEU A 233 24.65 -14.57 56.83
CA LEU A 233 25.78 -15.28 56.25
C LEU A 233 26.55 -14.40 55.26
N TRP A 234 27.87 -14.53 55.27
CA TRP A 234 28.75 -13.80 54.34
C TRP A 234 29.09 -14.67 53.12
N ARG A 235 29.14 -14.07 51.93
CA ARG A 235 29.61 -14.68 50.68
C ARG A 235 30.74 -13.85 50.09
N ASN A 236 31.68 -14.50 49.41
CA ASN A 236 32.90 -13.83 48.94
C ASN A 236 32.67 -12.99 47.69
N SER A 237 31.62 -13.27 46.92
CA SER A 237 31.28 -12.53 45.72
C SER A 237 29.78 -12.43 45.49
N SER A 238 29.38 -11.45 44.68
CA SER A 238 28.02 -11.30 44.19
C SER A 238 27.58 -12.47 43.29
N SER A 239 28.52 -13.14 42.62
CA SER A 239 28.22 -14.33 41.81
C SER A 239 27.81 -15.53 42.66
N GLU A 240 28.41 -15.71 43.85
CA GLU A 240 28.01 -16.75 44.80
C GLU A 240 26.60 -16.49 45.35
N ILE A 241 26.29 -15.25 45.70
CA ILE A 241 24.93 -14.86 46.10
C ILE A 241 23.93 -15.16 44.98
N ASN A 242 24.23 -14.74 43.75
CA ASN A 242 23.32 -14.95 42.63
C ASN A 242 23.08 -16.45 42.34
N ASP A 243 24.13 -17.27 42.39
CA ASP A 243 24.02 -18.73 42.23
C ASP A 243 23.20 -19.38 43.35
N GLU A 244 23.39 -18.94 44.61
CA GLU A 244 22.64 -19.47 45.75
C GLU A 244 21.17 -19.05 45.74
N LEU A 245 20.87 -17.79 45.41
CA LEU A 245 19.49 -17.31 45.21
C LEU A 245 18.81 -18.04 44.05
N TYR A 246 19.51 -18.25 42.94
CA TYR A 246 18.98 -18.96 41.78
C TYR A 246 18.72 -20.44 42.09
N LYS A 247 19.64 -21.15 42.75
CA LYS A 247 19.44 -22.54 43.18
C LYS A 247 18.37 -22.68 44.27
N GLY A 248 18.15 -21.64 45.06
CA GLY A 248 17.09 -21.57 46.05
C GLY A 248 15.68 -21.51 45.45
N TYR A 249 15.57 -20.99 44.23
CA TYR A 249 14.34 -20.91 43.46
C TYR A 249 13.95 -22.26 42.85
N PHE A 250 12.66 -22.61 42.91
CA PHE A 250 12.17 -23.95 42.56
C PHE A 250 12.40 -24.36 41.08
N LYS A 251 12.54 -23.41 40.15
CA LYS A 251 12.90 -23.70 38.74
C LYS A 251 14.39 -23.63 38.46
N GLY A 252 15.20 -23.19 39.44
CA GLY A 252 16.63 -22.96 39.27
C GLY A 252 17.51 -24.16 39.64
N ASN A 253 16.94 -25.23 40.19
CA ASN A 253 17.67 -26.46 40.49
C ASN A 253 17.11 -27.69 39.77
N SER A 254 17.97 -28.67 39.51
CA SER A 254 17.63 -29.92 38.81
C SER A 254 16.83 -30.91 39.67
N GLU A 255 16.78 -30.70 40.99
CA GLU A 255 16.12 -31.58 41.96
C GLU A 255 14.69 -31.13 42.33
N GLY A 256 14.25 -29.95 41.89
CA GLY A 256 12.95 -29.35 42.23
C GLY A 256 12.76 -29.00 43.72
N SER A 257 13.84 -28.86 44.49
CA SER A 257 13.76 -28.65 45.95
C SER A 257 13.76 -27.15 46.30
N ILE A 258 12.84 -26.69 47.16
CA ILE A 258 12.74 -25.26 47.50
C ILE A 258 13.68 -24.92 48.67
N ASN A 259 14.56 -23.93 48.49
CA ASN A 259 15.55 -23.45 49.47
C ASN A 259 15.65 -21.91 49.42
N GLU A 260 14.60 -21.22 49.83
CA GLU A 260 14.50 -19.78 49.70
C GLU A 260 15.24 -19.02 50.79
N ILE A 261 15.82 -17.90 50.37
CA ILE A 261 16.52 -16.91 51.20
C ILE A 261 15.67 -15.64 51.20
N VAL A 262 15.62 -14.94 52.34
CA VAL A 262 14.74 -13.77 52.53
C VAL A 262 15.17 -12.60 51.63
N ALA A 263 16.45 -12.23 51.73
CA ALA A 263 17.05 -11.15 50.98
C ALA A 263 18.57 -11.33 50.94
N ALA A 264 19.23 -10.64 50.01
CA ALA A 264 20.67 -10.52 50.00
C ALA A 264 21.11 -9.07 49.79
N TYR A 265 22.21 -8.68 50.41
CA TYR A 265 22.75 -7.32 50.36
C TYR A 265 24.21 -7.34 49.91
N ASP A 266 24.51 -6.67 48.81
CA ASP A 266 25.88 -6.40 48.37
C ASP A 266 26.21 -4.95 48.59
N VAL A 267 27.16 -4.73 49.49
CA VAL A 267 27.62 -3.43 49.94
C VAL A 267 28.63 -2.82 48.96
N LEU A 268 29.02 -3.55 47.90
CA LEU A 268 29.86 -3.12 46.78
C LEU A 268 31.12 -2.39 47.27
N ASN A 269 31.30 -1.14 46.84
CA ASN A 269 32.40 -0.25 47.22
C ASN A 269 32.00 0.80 48.28
N SER A 270 30.96 0.52 49.07
CA SER A 270 30.50 1.44 50.10
C SER A 270 31.57 1.70 51.17
N ASN A 271 31.62 2.95 51.63
CA ASN A 271 32.51 3.42 52.69
C ASN A 271 31.85 4.58 53.45
N LYS A 272 32.59 5.33 54.27
CA LYS A 272 32.06 6.46 55.04
C LYS A 272 31.47 7.60 54.18
N ASN A 273 31.92 7.77 52.94
CA ASN A 273 31.56 8.90 52.08
C ASN A 273 30.67 8.50 50.88
N ASN A 274 30.56 7.20 50.58
CA ASN A 274 29.78 6.69 49.46
C ASN A 274 28.95 5.49 49.92
N PHE A 275 27.64 5.53 49.71
CA PHE A 275 26.71 4.45 50.00
C PHE A 275 26.17 3.88 48.69
N ASN A 276 26.64 2.69 48.34
CA ASN A 276 26.29 1.98 47.12
C ASN A 276 25.95 0.53 47.46
N VAL A 277 24.67 0.19 47.47
CA VAL A 277 24.19 -1.13 47.88
C VAL A 277 23.28 -1.70 46.81
N SER A 278 23.53 -2.95 46.44
CA SER A 278 22.60 -3.77 45.66
C SER A 278 21.79 -4.66 46.61
N ILE A 279 20.46 -4.61 46.49
CA ILE A 279 19.54 -5.40 47.32
C ILE A 279 18.85 -6.41 46.41
N TRP A 280 19.01 -7.69 46.69
CA TRP A 280 18.29 -8.76 46.03
C TRP A 280 17.16 -9.25 46.93
N TYR A 281 15.99 -9.44 46.32
CA TYR A 281 14.78 -9.91 46.98
C TYR A 281 14.17 -11.05 46.16
N ASN A 282 13.35 -11.89 46.81
CA ASN A 282 12.68 -12.98 46.13
C ASN A 282 11.42 -12.46 45.38
N SER A 283 11.41 -12.58 44.05
CA SER A 283 10.26 -12.20 43.20
C SER A 283 9.30 -13.35 42.91
N THR A 284 9.48 -14.54 43.53
CA THR A 284 8.61 -15.72 43.31
C THR A 284 7.15 -15.46 43.63
N TYR A 285 6.88 -14.50 44.53
CA TYR A 285 5.54 -14.10 44.94
C TYR A 285 4.86 -13.10 43.98
N GLU A 286 5.55 -12.69 42.92
CA GLU A 286 4.96 -11.97 41.79
C GLU A 286 4.21 -12.99 40.91
N SER A 287 2.91 -12.78 40.66
CA SER A 287 2.10 -13.69 39.84
C SER A 287 2.80 -14.00 38.51
N ILE A 288 3.19 -15.25 38.30
CA ILE A 288 4.00 -15.72 37.16
C ILE A 288 3.16 -15.85 35.86
N ASN A 289 1.84 -15.67 35.92
CA ASN A 289 1.00 -15.73 34.74
C ASN A 289 0.79 -14.32 34.18
N GLY A 290 1.51 -14.00 33.09
CA GLY A 290 1.52 -12.71 32.37
C GLY A 290 0.18 -12.20 31.82
N THR A 291 -0.95 -12.68 32.35
CA THR A 291 -2.32 -12.20 32.09
C THR A 291 -2.98 -11.61 33.33
N SER A 292 -2.30 -11.59 34.50
CA SER A 292 -2.81 -10.99 35.73
C SER A 292 -1.90 -9.85 36.20
N SER A 293 -2.50 -8.79 36.74
CA SER A 293 -1.80 -7.62 37.26
C SER A 293 -0.73 -7.99 38.29
N LYS A 294 0.37 -7.23 38.33
CA LYS A 294 1.50 -7.48 39.22
C LYS A 294 1.11 -7.22 40.68
N ASN A 295 1.40 -8.17 41.58
CA ASN A 295 1.19 -8.01 43.02
C ASN A 295 2.21 -7.02 43.61
N PHE A 296 1.84 -6.30 44.68
CA PHE A 296 2.75 -5.38 45.34
C PHE A 296 3.85 -6.10 46.11
N LEU A 297 5.12 -5.76 45.85
CA LEU A 297 6.26 -6.38 46.52
C LEU A 297 6.66 -5.64 47.80
N ARG A 298 7.02 -6.40 48.85
CA ARG A 298 7.47 -5.91 50.17
C ARG A 298 8.94 -5.42 50.20
N VAL A 299 9.39 -4.73 49.16
CA VAL A 299 10.77 -4.20 49.00
C VAL A 299 11.10 -2.98 49.87
N PRO A 300 10.16 -2.03 50.14
CA PRO A 300 10.49 -0.81 50.87
C PRO A 300 11.15 -1.03 52.25
N ARG A 301 10.79 -2.12 52.96
CA ARG A 301 11.40 -2.43 54.26
C ARG A 301 12.87 -2.83 54.13
N SER A 302 13.25 -3.59 53.10
CA SER A 302 14.65 -3.98 52.84
C SER A 302 15.54 -2.75 52.60
N VAL A 303 15.03 -1.76 51.85
CA VAL A 303 15.73 -0.50 51.59
C VAL A 303 15.90 0.32 52.88
N ASN A 304 14.85 0.37 53.70
CA ASN A 304 14.90 1.05 55.00
C ASN A 304 15.94 0.43 55.94
N LEU A 305 16.05 -0.91 56.00
CA LEU A 305 17.06 -1.60 56.81
C LEU A 305 18.49 -1.27 56.37
N ALA A 306 18.78 -1.33 55.07
CA ALA A 306 20.09 -0.97 54.54
C ALA A 306 20.47 0.48 54.84
N SER A 307 19.51 1.39 54.66
CA SER A 307 19.71 2.82 54.93
C SER A 307 19.94 3.08 56.41
N ASN A 308 19.15 2.47 57.30
CA ASN A 308 19.30 2.62 58.75
C ASN A 308 20.62 2.05 59.26
N ALA A 309 21.05 0.88 58.78
CA ALA A 309 22.32 0.29 59.16
C ALA A 309 23.51 1.20 58.84
N TYR A 310 23.45 1.87 57.67
CA TYR A 310 24.46 2.84 57.26
C TYR A 310 24.42 4.14 58.06
N LEU A 311 23.21 4.67 58.35
CA LEU A 311 23.06 5.86 59.20
C LEU A 311 23.58 5.61 60.62
N GLN A 312 23.28 4.45 61.21
CA GLN A 312 23.81 4.07 62.52
C GLN A 312 25.33 3.97 62.52
N PHE A 313 25.92 3.49 61.43
CA PHE A 313 27.38 3.46 61.27
C PHE A 313 27.97 4.88 61.22
N LEU A 314 27.31 5.84 60.54
CA LEU A 314 27.84 7.19 60.37
C LEU A 314 27.64 8.11 61.59
N GLN A 315 26.45 8.08 62.20
CA GLN A 315 26.00 9.04 63.20
C GLN A 315 25.80 8.43 64.60
N GLY A 316 26.01 7.11 64.73
CA GLY A 316 25.86 6.36 65.99
C GLY A 316 24.50 5.65 66.12
N SER A 317 24.42 4.70 67.05
CA SER A 317 23.29 3.76 67.21
C SER A 317 21.92 4.40 67.50
N GLY A 318 21.88 5.65 67.95
CA GLY A 318 20.64 6.40 68.19
C GLY A 318 19.98 6.99 66.94
N THR A 319 20.69 7.00 65.80
CA THR A 319 20.20 7.65 64.57
C THR A 319 19.48 6.65 63.68
N LYS A 320 18.18 6.88 63.41
CA LYS A 320 17.38 6.03 62.50
C LYS A 320 16.37 6.85 61.71
N LEU A 321 16.16 6.43 60.47
CA LEU A 321 15.03 6.84 59.65
C LEU A 321 13.85 5.90 59.94
N LEU A 322 12.91 6.40 60.76
CA LEU A 322 11.71 5.66 61.14
C LEU A 322 10.78 5.53 59.93
N PHE A 323 10.49 4.30 59.52
CA PHE A 323 9.53 4.01 58.47
C PHE A 323 8.24 3.49 59.10
N GLU A 324 7.32 4.41 59.38
CA GLU A 324 6.14 4.13 60.21
C GLU A 324 5.10 3.25 59.52
N PHE A 325 4.76 3.55 58.26
CA PHE A 325 3.72 2.84 57.54
C PHE A 325 3.83 2.95 56.02
N VAL A 326 3.18 2.00 55.35
CA VAL A 326 2.82 2.00 53.94
C VAL A 326 1.32 2.21 53.85
N LYS A 327 0.88 3.05 52.91
CA LYS A 327 -0.53 3.35 52.67
C LYS A 327 -0.76 3.56 51.18
N GLU A 328 -1.90 3.09 50.70
CA GLU A 328 -2.30 3.28 49.29
C GLU A 328 -2.83 4.69 49.03
N MET A 329 -2.97 5.08 47.76
CA MET A 329 -3.67 6.30 47.40
C MET A 329 -5.19 6.16 47.65
N PRO A 330 -5.89 7.25 48.05
CA PRO A 330 -7.35 7.25 48.14
C PRO A 330 -8.00 6.75 46.84
N GLN A 331 -8.98 5.87 46.97
CA GLN A 331 -9.71 5.31 45.84
C GLN A 331 -11.16 5.78 45.83
N PHE A 332 -11.65 6.14 44.65
CA PHE A 332 -13.09 6.36 44.42
C PHE A 332 -13.77 5.03 44.08
N GLY A 333 -15.05 4.90 44.41
CA GLY A 333 -15.82 3.71 44.06
C GLY A 333 -15.90 3.56 42.55
N ARG A 334 -15.52 2.40 42.03
CA ARG A 334 -15.47 2.12 40.59
C ARG A 334 -16.38 0.97 40.25
N LYS A 335 -17.10 1.07 39.14
CA LYS A 335 -17.72 -0.10 38.50
C LYS A 335 -16.69 -0.74 37.60
N TYR A 336 -16.59 -2.07 37.63
CA TYR A 336 -15.75 -2.78 36.67
C TYR A 336 -16.35 -2.61 35.26
N SER A 337 -15.75 -1.76 34.44
CA SER A 337 -16.19 -1.53 33.07
C SER A 337 -15.04 -1.78 32.11
N ILE A 338 -15.19 -2.76 31.22
CA ILE A 338 -14.27 -2.98 30.11
C ILE A 338 -14.81 -2.21 28.92
N ASP A 339 -14.06 -1.24 28.41
CA ASP A 339 -14.42 -0.57 27.16
C ASP A 339 -13.80 -1.32 25.97
N LEU A 340 -14.61 -2.18 25.36
CA LEU A 340 -14.22 -3.01 24.23
C LEU A 340 -13.80 -2.17 23.02
N SER A 341 -14.36 -0.96 22.89
CA SER A 341 -14.00 -0.04 21.82
C SER A 341 -12.59 0.51 21.97
N SER A 342 -12.10 0.67 23.19
CA SER A 342 -10.72 1.09 23.46
C SER A 342 -9.74 -0.09 23.40
N LEU A 343 -10.17 -1.28 23.85
CA LEU A 343 -9.33 -2.49 23.88
C LEU A 343 -9.14 -3.14 22.50
N LEU A 344 -10.23 -3.40 21.78
CA LEU A 344 -10.20 -4.06 20.47
C LEU A 344 -10.23 -3.06 19.30
N GLY A 345 -10.57 -1.80 19.57
CA GLY A 345 -10.67 -0.75 18.55
C GLY A 345 -9.36 -0.54 17.81
N THR A 346 -8.21 -0.62 18.48
CA THR A 346 -6.90 -0.43 17.83
C THR A 346 -6.71 -1.36 16.63
N LEU A 347 -7.06 -2.64 16.76
CA LEU A 347 -7.00 -3.61 15.66
C LEU A 347 -8.06 -3.32 14.57
N PHE A 348 -9.34 -3.25 14.96
CA PHE A 348 -10.43 -3.13 14.00
C PHE A 348 -10.42 -1.78 13.26
N PHE A 349 -10.12 -0.69 13.96
CA PHE A 349 -10.03 0.64 13.37
C PHE A 349 -8.81 0.77 12.46
N THR A 350 -7.69 0.10 12.77
CA THR A 350 -6.55 -0.01 11.84
C THR A 350 -6.98 -0.61 10.50
N TRP A 351 -7.74 -1.72 10.52
CA TRP A 351 -8.26 -2.33 9.29
C TRP A 351 -9.25 -1.42 8.55
N VAL A 352 -10.17 -0.77 9.27
CA VAL A 352 -11.16 0.15 8.67
C VAL A 352 -10.45 1.28 7.93
N VAL A 353 -9.48 1.94 8.56
CA VAL A 353 -8.76 3.07 7.94
C VAL A 353 -7.91 2.58 6.76
N LEU A 354 -7.22 1.45 6.90
CA LEU A 354 -6.39 0.87 5.84
C LEU A 354 -7.18 0.33 4.64
N GLN A 355 -8.48 0.01 4.79
CA GLN A 355 -9.32 -0.56 3.73
C GLN A 355 -9.41 0.30 2.46
N LEU A 356 -9.20 1.62 2.57
CA LEU A 356 -9.18 2.50 1.39
C LEU A 356 -7.93 2.32 0.52
N PHE A 357 -6.83 1.82 1.07
CA PHE A 357 -5.56 1.70 0.36
C PHE A 357 -5.65 0.76 -0.86
N PRO A 358 -6.17 -0.49 -0.74
CA PRO A 358 -6.35 -1.38 -1.88
C PRO A 358 -7.29 -0.82 -2.96
N VAL A 359 -8.28 -0.03 -2.56
CA VAL A 359 -9.28 0.56 -3.49
C VAL A 359 -8.64 1.64 -4.37
N VAL A 360 -7.85 2.54 -3.77
CA VAL A 360 -7.08 3.55 -4.51
C VAL A 360 -6.05 2.86 -5.42
N LEU A 361 -5.32 1.90 -4.88
CA LEU A 361 -4.31 1.13 -5.61
C LEU A 361 -4.91 0.41 -6.83
N GLN A 362 -6.06 -0.26 -6.66
CA GLN A 362 -6.75 -0.98 -7.73
C GLN A 362 -7.14 -0.03 -8.88
N SER A 363 -7.67 1.15 -8.56
CA SER A 363 -8.07 2.12 -9.59
C SER A 363 -6.87 2.65 -10.39
N LEU A 364 -5.75 2.97 -9.72
CA LEU A 364 -4.54 3.46 -10.38
C LEU A 364 -3.90 2.39 -11.27
N VAL A 365 -3.79 1.15 -10.76
CA VAL A 365 -3.24 0.03 -11.53
C VAL A 365 -4.16 -0.35 -12.69
N TYR A 366 -5.49 -0.21 -12.56
CA TYR A 366 -6.43 -0.46 -13.64
C TYR A 366 -6.25 0.50 -14.81
N GLU A 367 -6.13 1.81 -14.54
CA GLU A 367 -5.88 2.81 -15.59
C GLU A 367 -4.53 2.57 -16.30
N LYS A 368 -3.53 2.08 -15.58
CA LYS A 368 -2.22 1.73 -16.12
C LYS A 368 -2.25 0.44 -16.95
N GLN A 369 -2.86 -0.63 -16.43
CA GLN A 369 -2.97 -1.93 -17.12
C GLN A 369 -3.69 -1.79 -18.46
N GLN A 370 -4.78 -1.01 -18.48
CA GLN A 370 -5.58 -0.76 -19.69
C GLN A 370 -5.00 0.37 -20.57
N LYS A 371 -3.83 0.93 -20.23
CA LYS A 371 -3.16 2.05 -20.94
C LYS A 371 -4.05 3.28 -21.15
N LEU A 372 -5.08 3.45 -20.32
CA LEU A 372 -6.04 4.55 -20.42
C LEU A 372 -5.39 5.90 -20.13
N ARG A 373 -4.42 5.95 -19.21
CA ARG A 373 -3.63 7.16 -18.95
C ARG A 373 -2.90 7.65 -20.19
N ILE A 374 -2.33 6.73 -20.96
CA ILE A 374 -1.63 7.10 -22.19
C ILE A 374 -2.61 7.59 -23.25
N MET A 375 -3.77 6.96 -23.37
CA MET A 375 -4.85 7.43 -24.25
C MET A 375 -5.32 8.84 -23.89
N MET A 376 -5.46 9.15 -22.59
CA MET A 376 -5.78 10.50 -22.11
C MET A 376 -4.70 11.51 -22.48
N LYS A 377 -3.42 11.14 -22.33
CA LYS A 377 -2.27 11.96 -22.71
C LYS A 377 -2.27 12.27 -24.21
N MET A 378 -2.54 11.27 -25.05
CA MET A 378 -2.65 11.43 -26.51
C MET A 378 -3.74 12.41 -26.94
N HIS A 379 -4.77 12.58 -26.11
CA HIS A 379 -5.86 13.51 -26.37
C HIS A 379 -5.65 14.90 -25.73
N GLY A 380 -4.43 15.17 -25.23
CA GLY A 380 -4.01 16.49 -24.76
C GLY A 380 -4.07 16.70 -23.24
N LEU A 381 -4.23 15.63 -22.44
CA LEU A 381 -4.09 15.73 -20.99
C LEU A 381 -2.61 15.77 -20.57
N GLY A 382 -2.20 16.80 -19.83
CA GLY A 382 -0.85 16.88 -19.28
C GLY A 382 -0.65 15.99 -18.04
N ASP A 383 0.59 15.60 -17.77
CA ASP A 383 0.94 14.76 -16.61
C ASP A 383 0.70 15.47 -15.26
N GLY A 384 1.02 16.77 -15.17
CA GLY A 384 0.78 17.57 -13.96
C GLY A 384 -0.71 17.67 -13.58
N PRO A 385 -1.59 18.10 -14.50
CA PRO A 385 -3.03 18.07 -14.28
C PRO A 385 -3.55 16.70 -13.86
N TYR A 386 -3.16 15.63 -14.56
CA TYR A 386 -3.56 14.27 -14.20
C TYR A 386 -3.24 13.94 -12.73
N TRP A 387 -2.00 14.21 -12.30
CA TRP A 387 -1.55 13.94 -10.94
C TRP A 387 -2.33 14.75 -9.89
N MET A 388 -2.43 16.07 -10.07
CA MET A 388 -3.12 16.95 -9.12
C MET A 388 -4.60 16.59 -8.98
N ILE A 389 -5.28 16.33 -10.10
CA ILE A 389 -6.71 16.01 -10.10
C ILE A 389 -6.95 14.61 -9.51
N SER A 390 -6.12 13.63 -9.86
CA SER A 390 -6.26 12.27 -9.34
C SER A 390 -5.97 12.22 -7.85
N TYR A 391 -4.91 12.90 -7.39
CA TYR A 391 -4.57 13.00 -5.97
C TYR A 391 -5.69 13.68 -5.17
N ALA A 392 -6.14 14.87 -5.62
CA ALA A 392 -7.23 15.58 -4.95
C ALA A 392 -8.54 14.77 -4.93
N TYR A 393 -8.84 14.04 -6.00
CA TYR A 393 -10.00 13.17 -6.07
C TYR A 393 -9.97 12.04 -5.03
N PHE A 394 -8.85 11.32 -4.93
CA PHE A 394 -8.71 10.26 -3.93
C PHE A 394 -8.65 10.82 -2.51
N LEU A 395 -8.00 11.97 -2.30
CA LEU A 395 -7.98 12.67 -1.02
C LEU A 395 -9.39 13.02 -0.54
N ILE A 396 -10.23 13.64 -1.40
CA ILE A 396 -11.61 14.01 -1.05
C ILE A 396 -12.44 12.77 -0.67
N ILE A 397 -12.32 11.67 -1.44
CA ILE A 397 -13.05 10.43 -1.14
C ILE A 397 -12.62 9.86 0.21
N SER A 398 -11.31 9.79 0.46
CA SER A 398 -10.79 9.26 1.71
C SER A 398 -11.16 10.14 2.92
N LEU A 399 -11.15 11.47 2.77
CA LEU A 399 -11.59 12.39 3.83
C LEU A 399 -13.08 12.23 4.14
N ILE A 400 -13.95 12.10 3.13
CA ILE A 400 -15.37 11.84 3.34
C ILE A 400 -15.58 10.51 4.07
N TYR A 401 -14.85 9.46 3.69
CA TYR A 401 -14.93 8.16 4.35
C TYR A 401 -14.54 8.21 5.83
N ILE A 402 -13.42 8.86 6.15
CA ILE A 402 -12.97 9.00 7.55
C ILE A 402 -13.91 9.91 8.34
N LEU A 403 -14.41 10.99 7.75
CA LEU A 403 -15.42 11.83 8.39
C LEU A 403 -16.67 11.03 8.74
N CYS A 404 -17.17 10.20 7.81
CA CYS A 404 -18.28 9.30 8.09
C CYS A 404 -17.92 8.34 9.23
N PHE A 405 -16.74 7.74 9.22
CA PHE A 405 -16.31 6.82 10.27
C PHE A 405 -16.29 7.45 11.66
N VAL A 406 -15.70 8.64 11.82
CA VAL A 406 -15.67 9.37 13.10
C VAL A 406 -17.06 9.81 13.54
N VAL A 407 -17.88 10.36 12.63
CA VAL A 407 -19.24 10.81 12.94
C VAL A 407 -20.12 9.64 13.38
N PHE A 408 -20.10 8.51 12.65
CA PHE A 408 -20.88 7.34 13.03
C PHE A 408 -20.37 6.71 14.34
N GLY A 409 -19.06 6.64 14.54
CA GLY A 409 -18.48 6.16 15.80
C GLY A 409 -18.91 7.00 17.00
N SER A 410 -18.95 8.32 16.84
CA SER A 410 -19.43 9.27 17.87
C SER A 410 -20.94 9.16 18.11
N LEU A 411 -21.77 9.09 17.05
CA LEU A 411 -23.23 8.95 17.16
C LEU A 411 -23.66 7.65 17.86
N ILE A 412 -22.89 6.58 17.66
CA ILE A 412 -23.10 5.28 18.29
C ILE A 412 -22.67 5.30 19.77
N GLY A 413 -21.94 6.33 20.21
CA GLY A 413 -21.52 6.52 21.60
C GLY A 413 -20.24 5.76 21.98
N LEU A 414 -19.40 5.41 21.01
CA LEU A 414 -18.11 4.77 21.29
C LEU A 414 -17.19 5.76 22.01
N LYS A 415 -16.79 5.40 23.25
CA LYS A 415 -15.98 6.25 24.14
C LYS A 415 -14.63 6.64 23.53
N PHE A 416 -14.04 5.76 22.70
CA PHE A 416 -12.87 6.03 21.89
C PHE A 416 -12.96 7.34 21.08
N PHE A 417 -14.11 7.62 20.46
CA PHE A 417 -14.30 8.82 19.64
C PHE A 417 -14.81 10.02 20.44
N THR A 418 -15.58 9.80 21.51
CA THR A 418 -16.25 10.87 22.26
C THR A 418 -15.40 11.46 23.38
N LEU A 419 -14.46 10.70 23.96
CA LEU A 419 -13.59 11.17 25.04
C LEU A 419 -12.34 11.90 24.56
N ASN A 420 -11.80 11.51 23.40
CA ASN A 420 -10.64 12.13 22.80
C ASN A 420 -11.04 13.39 22.00
N ASP A 421 -10.21 14.43 22.00
CA ASP A 421 -10.55 15.67 21.28
C ASP A 421 -10.69 15.44 19.76
N TYR A 422 -11.83 15.87 19.20
CA TYR A 422 -12.11 15.76 17.76
C TYR A 422 -11.09 16.50 16.87
N SER A 423 -10.48 17.57 17.39
CA SER A 423 -9.47 18.33 16.66
C SER A 423 -8.19 17.52 16.43
N ILE A 424 -7.75 16.74 17.42
CA ILE A 424 -6.59 15.87 17.33
C ILE A 424 -6.89 14.73 16.35
N GLN A 425 -8.04 14.07 16.50
CA GLN A 425 -8.48 13.00 15.60
C GLN A 425 -8.51 13.49 14.14
N PHE A 426 -9.05 14.70 13.89
CA PHE A 426 -9.08 15.29 12.57
C PHE A 426 -7.68 15.48 11.97
N VAL A 427 -6.75 16.08 12.72
CA VAL A 427 -5.38 16.31 12.24
C VAL A 427 -4.65 14.98 12.00
N PHE A 428 -4.77 14.04 12.95
CA PHE A 428 -4.16 12.71 12.84
C PHE A 428 -4.61 11.98 11.58
N TYR A 429 -5.92 11.85 11.38
CA TYR A 429 -6.46 11.17 10.19
C TYR A 429 -6.20 11.95 8.90
N PHE A 430 -6.19 13.28 8.93
CA PHE A 430 -5.88 14.09 7.76
C PHE A 430 -4.46 13.81 7.26
N VAL A 431 -3.47 13.83 8.15
CA VAL A 431 -2.07 13.52 7.80
C VAL A 431 -1.96 12.08 7.30
N TYR A 432 -2.58 11.13 8.01
CA TYR A 432 -2.52 9.72 7.63
C TYR A 432 -3.15 9.43 6.26
N VAL A 433 -4.32 10.01 5.96
CA VAL A 433 -4.98 9.84 4.65
C VAL A 433 -4.09 10.36 3.52
N ASN A 434 -3.41 11.50 3.73
CA ASN A 434 -2.47 12.04 2.75
C ASN A 434 -1.28 11.10 2.52
N LEU A 435 -0.73 10.50 3.59
CA LEU A 435 0.31 9.48 3.51
C LEU A 435 -0.18 8.22 2.78
N GLN A 436 -1.36 7.70 3.12
CA GLN A 436 -1.97 6.52 2.51
C GLN A 436 -2.20 6.68 1.00
N VAL A 437 -2.72 7.84 0.56
CA VAL A 437 -2.89 8.14 -0.86
C VAL A 437 -1.52 8.20 -1.56
N SER A 438 -0.55 8.88 -0.96
CA SER A 438 0.81 8.99 -1.53
C SER A 438 1.48 7.62 -1.68
N MET A 439 1.33 6.74 -0.68
CA MET A 439 1.81 5.37 -0.70
C MET A 439 1.13 4.53 -1.79
N ALA A 440 -0.18 4.71 -2.00
CA ALA A 440 -0.91 4.04 -3.09
C ALA A 440 -0.38 4.45 -4.47
N PHE A 441 -0.05 5.72 -4.68
CA PHE A 441 0.58 6.19 -5.93
C PHE A 441 1.99 5.60 -6.12
N LEU A 442 2.80 5.54 -5.05
CA LEU A 442 4.13 4.93 -5.09
C LEU A 442 4.05 3.46 -5.52
N ILE A 443 3.19 2.70 -4.84
CA ILE A 443 3.04 1.26 -5.07
C ILE A 443 2.40 0.98 -6.45
N ALA A 444 1.46 1.81 -6.91
CA ALA A 444 0.88 1.71 -8.25
C ALA A 444 1.94 1.85 -9.37
N ALA A 445 3.03 2.59 -9.13
CA ALA A 445 4.12 2.69 -10.09
C ALA A 445 4.87 1.35 -10.29
N MET A 446 4.88 0.48 -9.28
CA MET A 446 5.58 -0.81 -9.31
C MET A 446 4.72 -1.95 -9.92
N PHE A 447 3.39 -1.89 -9.76
CA PHE A 447 2.50 -2.93 -10.27
C PHE A 447 2.09 -2.73 -11.74
N SER A 448 1.96 -3.84 -12.47
CA SER A 448 1.44 -3.87 -13.85
C SER A 448 0.06 -4.54 -13.96
N ASN A 449 -0.25 -5.46 -13.04
CA ASN A 449 -1.48 -6.24 -13.04
C ASN A 449 -2.38 -5.87 -11.85
N VAL A 450 -3.66 -5.63 -12.13
CA VAL A 450 -4.65 -5.25 -11.10
C VAL A 450 -4.87 -6.36 -10.08
N LYS A 451 -5.04 -7.62 -10.54
CA LYS A 451 -5.33 -8.75 -9.65
C LYS A 451 -4.27 -8.96 -8.57
N THR A 452 -2.99 -8.90 -8.95
CA THR A 452 -1.87 -9.05 -8.01
C THR A 452 -1.79 -7.88 -7.04
N ALA A 453 -2.01 -6.65 -7.52
CA ALA A 453 -2.00 -5.45 -6.69
C ALA A 453 -3.12 -5.48 -5.63
N THR A 454 -4.32 -5.92 -6.01
CA THR A 454 -5.46 -6.03 -5.10
C THR A 454 -5.23 -7.09 -4.01
N VAL A 455 -4.76 -8.28 -4.38
CA VAL A 455 -4.48 -9.36 -3.41
C VAL A 455 -3.38 -8.93 -2.44
N LEU A 456 -2.26 -8.40 -2.93
CA LEU A 456 -1.19 -7.94 -2.06
C LEU A 456 -1.63 -6.75 -1.19
N GLY A 457 -2.44 -5.84 -1.73
CA GLY A 457 -3.03 -4.75 -0.98
C GLY A 457 -3.81 -5.24 0.23
N TYR A 458 -4.72 -6.21 0.06
CA TYR A 458 -5.48 -6.79 1.18
C TYR A 458 -4.60 -7.56 2.17
N ILE A 459 -3.59 -8.31 1.68
CA ILE A 459 -2.62 -8.98 2.56
C ILE A 459 -1.89 -7.94 3.42
N CYS A 460 -1.48 -6.80 2.85
CA CYS A 460 -0.88 -5.71 3.62
C CYS A 460 -1.86 -5.14 4.66
N VAL A 461 -3.14 -4.94 4.33
CA VAL A 461 -4.14 -4.43 5.29
C VAL A 461 -4.29 -5.38 6.50
N PHE A 462 -4.60 -6.65 6.25
CA PHE A 462 -4.82 -7.62 7.33
C PHE A 462 -3.52 -7.93 8.09
N GLY A 463 -2.43 -8.14 7.36
CA GLY A 463 -1.11 -8.43 7.91
C GLY A 463 -0.60 -7.32 8.82
N THR A 464 -0.78 -6.05 8.43
CA THR A 464 -0.40 -4.89 9.26
C THR A 464 -1.15 -4.88 10.58
N GLY A 465 -2.48 -5.04 10.58
CA GLY A 465 -3.24 -5.01 11.83
C GLY A 465 -2.88 -6.19 12.76
N LEU A 466 -2.71 -7.40 12.21
CA LEU A 466 -2.31 -8.58 12.99
C LEU A 466 -0.89 -8.44 13.55
N LEU A 467 0.09 -8.03 12.73
CA LEU A 467 1.46 -7.78 13.19
C LEU A 467 1.52 -6.63 14.20
N GLY A 468 0.68 -5.60 14.01
CA GLY A 468 0.53 -4.51 14.96
C GLY A 468 0.11 -5.02 16.35
N SER A 469 -0.93 -5.84 16.40
CA SER A 469 -1.47 -6.33 17.67
C SER A 469 -0.65 -7.43 18.33
N PHE A 470 -0.10 -8.39 17.59
CA PHE A 470 0.59 -9.54 18.19
C PHE A 470 2.09 -9.35 18.38
N LEU A 471 2.72 -8.43 17.63
CA LEU A 471 4.17 -8.22 17.67
C LEU A 471 4.50 -6.81 18.12
N PHE A 472 3.96 -5.79 17.45
CA PHE A 472 4.36 -4.41 17.72
C PHE A 472 3.87 -3.94 19.11
N GLN A 473 2.63 -4.24 19.49
CA GLN A 473 2.10 -3.92 20.83
C GLN A 473 2.99 -4.49 21.96
N VAL A 474 3.48 -5.73 21.81
CA VAL A 474 4.36 -6.37 22.82
C VAL A 474 5.66 -5.58 23.00
N PHE A 475 6.23 -5.05 21.92
CA PHE A 475 7.44 -4.22 21.99
C PHE A 475 7.18 -2.81 22.52
N LEU A 476 5.96 -2.30 22.34
CA LEU A 476 5.56 -1.00 22.90
C LEU A 476 5.38 -1.06 24.42
N GLU A 477 4.91 -2.20 24.94
CA GLU A 477 4.66 -2.40 26.37
C GLU A 477 5.93 -2.78 27.15
N ASP A 478 6.97 -3.29 26.48
CA ASP A 478 8.25 -3.62 27.12
C ASP A 478 9.15 -2.38 27.28
N LEU A 479 9.24 -1.88 28.51
CA LEU A 479 10.10 -0.76 28.90
C LEU A 479 11.61 -1.03 28.68
N SER A 480 12.01 -2.29 28.54
CA SER A 480 13.40 -2.70 28.31
C SER A 480 13.80 -2.59 26.84
N PHE A 481 12.83 -2.51 25.94
CA PHE A 481 13.08 -2.54 24.51
C PHE A 481 13.62 -1.17 24.01
N PRO A 482 14.70 -1.14 23.20
CA PRO A 482 15.29 0.12 22.76
C PRO A 482 14.35 0.93 21.86
N ARG A 483 14.07 2.19 22.24
CA ARG A 483 13.18 3.10 21.49
C ARG A 483 13.55 3.27 20.02
N VAL A 484 14.85 3.24 19.69
CA VAL A 484 15.34 3.37 18.31
C VAL A 484 14.73 2.31 17.38
N TRP A 485 14.57 1.06 17.86
CA TRP A 485 13.98 0.00 17.05
C TRP A 485 12.48 0.18 16.86
N ILE A 486 11.79 0.77 17.84
CA ILE A 486 10.37 1.14 17.73
C ILE A 486 10.20 2.19 16.62
N THR A 487 10.98 3.28 16.67
CA THR A 487 10.96 4.34 15.66
C THR A 487 11.27 3.81 14.24
N VAL A 488 12.16 2.81 14.11
CA VAL A 488 12.46 2.18 12.81
C VAL A 488 11.28 1.36 12.27
N MET A 489 10.56 0.65 13.14
CA MET A 489 9.35 -0.08 12.72
C MET A 489 8.22 0.88 12.33
N GLU A 490 8.11 2.03 13.01
CA GLU A 490 7.14 3.08 12.68
C GLU A 490 7.35 3.69 11.29
N LEU A 491 8.55 3.55 10.70
CA LEU A 491 8.80 3.96 9.30
C LEU A 491 7.88 3.24 8.29
N PHE A 492 7.29 2.12 8.69
CA PHE A 492 6.24 1.48 7.94
C PHE A 492 4.89 2.16 8.26
N PRO A 493 4.21 2.81 7.28
CA PRO A 493 3.02 3.62 7.53
C PRO A 493 1.91 2.89 8.31
N GLY A 494 1.80 1.58 8.11
CA GLY A 494 0.83 0.74 8.79
C GLY A 494 1.06 0.63 10.31
N PHE A 495 2.31 0.56 10.77
CA PHE A 495 2.63 0.52 12.20
C PHE A 495 2.53 1.91 12.83
N CYS A 496 2.84 2.96 12.08
CA CYS A 496 2.63 4.33 12.53
C CYS A 496 1.15 4.62 12.82
N LEU A 497 0.22 4.17 11.95
CA LEU A 497 -1.22 4.23 12.22
C LEU A 497 -1.60 3.46 13.48
N TYR A 498 -1.09 2.24 13.60
CA TYR A 498 -1.39 1.37 14.74
C TYR A 498 -0.96 2.03 16.06
N ARG A 499 0.26 2.61 16.13
CA ARG A 499 0.74 3.34 17.32
C ARG A 499 -0.18 4.48 17.70
N GLY A 500 -0.60 5.31 16.75
CA GLY A 500 -1.48 6.44 17.04
C GLY A 500 -2.87 6.02 17.52
N LEU A 501 -3.43 4.95 16.95
CA LEU A 501 -4.71 4.39 17.42
C LEU A 501 -4.57 3.72 18.80
N TYR A 502 -3.41 3.12 19.09
CA TYR A 502 -3.11 2.52 20.39
C TYR A 502 -3.11 3.58 21.49
N GLU A 503 -2.41 4.71 21.27
CA GLU A 503 -2.39 5.84 22.20
C GLU A 503 -3.81 6.40 22.44
N PHE A 504 -4.62 6.59 21.39
CA PHE A 504 -6.02 7.01 21.57
C PHE A 504 -6.86 6.00 22.38
N GLY A 505 -6.59 4.70 22.21
CA GLY A 505 -7.24 3.63 22.97
C GLY A 505 -6.84 3.67 24.45
N GLU A 506 -5.55 3.81 24.74
CA GLU A 506 -5.02 3.87 26.10
C GLU A 506 -5.54 5.09 26.87
N TYR A 507 -5.48 6.28 26.27
CA TYR A 507 -6.01 7.50 26.89
C TYR A 507 -7.52 7.48 27.07
N SER A 508 -8.27 6.87 26.14
CA SER A 508 -9.71 6.65 26.29
C SER A 508 -9.99 5.71 27.46
N GLN A 509 -9.29 4.58 27.54
CA GLN A 509 -9.46 3.60 28.63
C GLN A 509 -9.10 4.20 30.01
N ASN A 510 -8.01 4.96 30.08
CA ASN A 510 -7.61 5.68 31.29
C ASN A 510 -8.64 6.76 31.67
N GLY A 511 -9.15 7.53 30.69
CA GLY A 511 -10.21 8.52 30.91
C GLY A 511 -11.49 7.89 31.47
N VAL A 512 -11.92 6.74 30.94
CA VAL A 512 -13.05 5.97 31.50
C VAL A 512 -12.78 5.52 32.93
N SER A 513 -11.59 4.99 33.19
CA SER A 513 -11.22 4.43 34.50
C SER A 513 -11.09 5.50 35.58
N MET A 514 -10.66 6.70 35.20
CA MET A 514 -10.44 7.84 36.11
C MET A 514 -11.65 8.79 36.16
N GLY A 515 -12.63 8.65 35.27
CA GLY A 515 -13.76 9.57 35.15
C GLY A 515 -13.36 10.94 34.59
N THR A 516 -12.27 11.00 33.84
CA THR A 516 -11.70 12.23 33.26
C THR A 516 -11.87 12.27 31.75
N HIS A 517 -11.43 13.36 31.13
CA HIS A 517 -11.34 13.46 29.66
C HIS A 517 -10.31 12.48 29.11
N GLY A 518 -10.45 12.15 27.82
CA GLY A 518 -9.42 11.42 27.06
C GLY A 518 -8.27 12.35 26.66
N MET A 519 -7.60 12.02 25.57
CA MET A 519 -6.41 12.72 25.12
C MET A 519 -6.69 14.17 24.69
N GLN A 520 -5.91 15.12 25.24
CA GLN A 520 -5.94 16.54 24.89
C GLN A 520 -4.60 17.02 24.30
N TRP A 521 -4.59 18.20 23.68
CA TRP A 521 -3.37 18.79 23.11
C TRP A 521 -2.24 19.02 24.14
N GLY A 522 -2.59 19.20 25.41
CA GLY A 522 -1.63 19.36 26.51
C GLY A 522 -0.84 18.09 26.83
N ASP A 523 -1.37 16.91 26.51
CA ASP A 523 -0.76 15.61 26.88
C ASP A 523 0.35 15.15 25.92
N PHE A 524 0.54 15.89 24.82
CA PHE A 524 1.50 15.56 23.75
C PHE A 524 2.95 15.46 24.22
N SER A 525 3.32 16.17 25.28
CA SER A 525 4.68 16.15 25.85
C SER A 525 5.00 14.85 26.59
N HIS A 526 3.97 14.14 27.05
CA HIS A 526 4.11 12.89 27.82
C HIS A 526 3.74 11.65 27.00
N SER A 527 2.96 11.82 25.94
CA SER A 527 2.55 10.74 25.01
C SER A 527 3.53 10.53 23.84
N GLY A 528 3.53 9.33 23.25
CA GLY A 528 4.28 9.03 22.02
C GLY A 528 3.68 9.64 20.74
N ILE A 529 2.48 10.24 20.80
CA ILE A 529 1.75 10.72 19.62
C ILE A 529 2.46 11.85 18.85
N SER A 530 3.26 12.67 19.53
CA SER A 530 3.98 13.80 18.93
C SER A 530 5.05 13.30 17.97
N GLU A 531 5.79 12.26 18.36
CA GLU A 531 6.77 11.56 17.52
C GLU A 531 6.09 10.94 16.30
N VAL A 532 5.00 10.19 16.51
CA VAL A 532 4.20 9.55 15.46
C VAL A 532 3.69 10.57 14.43
N MET A 533 3.16 11.71 14.88
CA MET A 533 2.66 12.75 13.97
C MET A 533 3.77 13.39 13.13
N ILE A 534 4.95 13.61 13.72
CA ILE A 534 6.12 14.15 13.00
C ILE A 534 6.60 13.14 11.95
N ILE A 535 6.72 11.86 12.30
CA ILE A 535 7.12 10.79 11.38
C ILE A 535 6.15 10.71 10.20
N MET A 536 4.84 10.62 10.45
CA MET A 536 3.84 10.57 9.37
C MET A 536 3.90 11.78 8.44
N LEU A 537 4.11 12.99 8.98
CA LEU A 537 4.19 14.22 8.20
C LEU A 537 5.43 14.21 7.31
N VAL A 538 6.59 13.81 7.84
CA VAL A 538 7.83 13.69 7.06
C VAL A 538 7.70 12.62 5.98
N GLU A 539 7.20 11.44 6.35
CA GLU A 539 6.95 10.34 5.41
C GLU A 539 6.03 10.75 4.28
N TRP A 540 4.94 11.46 4.58
CA TRP A 540 4.00 11.91 3.57
C TRP A 540 4.71 12.69 2.47
N PHE A 541 5.51 13.70 2.81
CA PHE A 541 6.23 14.48 1.81
C PHE A 541 7.26 13.62 1.06
N VAL A 542 8.05 12.81 1.77
CA VAL A 542 9.08 11.95 1.17
C VAL A 542 8.47 10.95 0.18
N VAL A 543 7.41 10.24 0.59
CA VAL A 543 6.69 9.26 -0.23
C VAL A 543 6.02 9.94 -1.41
N LEU A 544 5.42 11.12 -1.24
CA LEU A 544 4.79 11.87 -2.33
C LEU A 544 5.82 12.26 -3.41
N PHE A 545 6.98 12.79 -3.01
CA PHE A 545 8.05 13.13 -3.95
C PHE A 545 8.62 11.87 -4.63
N ALA A 546 8.84 10.80 -3.87
CA ALA A 546 9.29 9.52 -4.41
C ALA A 546 8.27 8.95 -5.42
N ALA A 547 6.97 9.00 -5.12
CA ALA A 547 5.91 8.51 -5.98
C ALA A 547 5.88 9.27 -7.30
N TYR A 548 5.93 10.61 -7.24
CA TYR A 548 5.98 11.45 -8.43
C TYR A 548 7.23 11.16 -9.28
N TYR A 549 8.38 11.02 -8.63
CA TYR A 549 9.65 10.75 -9.30
C TYR A 549 9.68 9.37 -9.99
N ILE A 550 9.31 8.30 -9.27
CA ILE A 550 9.30 6.94 -9.82
C ILE A 550 8.29 6.82 -10.95
N ASP A 551 7.11 7.42 -10.84
CA ASP A 551 6.09 7.40 -11.90
C ASP A 551 6.56 8.11 -13.17
N GLN A 552 7.27 9.24 -13.06
CA GLN A 552 7.86 9.94 -14.20
C GLN A 552 8.95 9.10 -14.90
N VAL A 553 9.75 8.37 -14.11
CA VAL A 553 10.78 7.46 -14.64
C VAL A 553 10.14 6.24 -15.32
N ALA A 554 9.14 5.63 -14.68
CA ALA A 554 8.44 4.45 -15.18
C ALA A 554 7.60 4.74 -16.45
N SER A 555 6.92 5.89 -16.51
CA SER A 555 6.08 6.28 -17.65
C SER A 555 6.87 6.71 -18.89
N SER A 556 8.13 7.12 -18.73
CA SER A 556 8.96 7.66 -19.82
C SER A 556 9.61 6.61 -20.74
N GLY A 557 9.32 5.31 -20.57
CA GLY A 557 9.63 4.24 -21.52
C GLY A 557 11.03 4.36 -22.14
N SER A 558 12.05 3.97 -21.37
CA SER A 558 13.49 4.03 -21.68
C SER A 558 14.22 5.33 -21.31
N ALA A 559 15.11 5.17 -20.32
CA ALA A 559 16.29 5.96 -19.98
C ALA A 559 16.19 7.49 -20.16
N ARG A 560 15.46 8.17 -19.27
CA ARG A 560 16.01 9.43 -18.74
C ARG A 560 16.88 9.05 -17.55
N SER A 561 18.11 9.55 -17.51
CA SER A 561 18.99 9.39 -16.36
C SER A 561 18.23 9.78 -15.08
N PRO A 562 18.37 9.03 -13.97
CA PRO A 562 17.75 9.36 -12.68
C PRO A 562 17.88 10.85 -12.29
N LEU A 563 19.00 11.46 -12.68
CA LEU A 563 19.36 12.85 -12.39
C LEU A 563 18.76 13.92 -13.34
N PHE A 564 17.58 13.70 -13.94
CA PHE A 564 16.98 14.69 -14.87
C PHE A 564 16.70 16.04 -14.21
N PHE A 565 16.41 16.06 -12.90
CA PHE A 565 16.10 17.28 -12.15
C PHE A 565 17.31 18.24 -12.02
N LEU A 566 18.53 17.71 -11.97
CA LEU A 566 19.76 18.53 -11.97
C LEU A 566 19.99 19.28 -13.30
N LYS A 567 19.30 18.91 -14.38
CA LYS A 567 19.34 19.67 -15.64
C LYS A 567 18.39 20.87 -15.66
N ILE A 568 17.42 20.96 -14.75
CA ILE A 568 16.48 22.10 -14.64
C ILE A 568 17.21 23.37 -14.16
N PHE A 569 18.29 23.23 -13.38
CA PHE A 569 19.13 24.36 -12.96
C PHE A 569 20.11 24.86 -14.02
N ARG A 570 20.18 24.21 -15.19
CA ARG A 570 20.97 24.70 -16.31
C ARG A 570 20.06 25.47 -17.27
N LYS A 571 19.80 26.75 -16.95
CA LYS A 571 19.26 27.73 -17.93
C LYS A 571 20.13 27.66 -19.18
N ARG A 572 19.66 27.00 -20.24
CA ARG A 572 20.24 27.12 -21.58
C ARG A 572 19.49 28.23 -22.29
N SER A 573 20.21 29.31 -22.54
CA SER A 573 19.79 30.41 -23.42
C SER A 573 19.35 29.84 -24.79
N PRO A 574 18.35 30.44 -25.47
CA PRO A 574 17.95 30.01 -26.81
C PRO A 574 19.05 30.40 -27.80
N SER A 575 20.02 29.52 -27.98
CA SER A 575 21.03 29.66 -29.02
C SER A 575 20.40 29.25 -30.35
N PHE A 576 19.97 30.23 -31.15
CA PHE A 576 19.87 30.11 -32.60
C PHE A 576 21.28 29.77 -33.14
N ARG A 577 21.61 28.49 -33.20
CA ARG A 577 22.74 27.98 -33.98
C ARG A 577 22.16 27.17 -35.12
N LYS A 578 22.32 27.70 -36.34
CA LYS A 578 22.23 26.91 -37.57
C LYS A 578 23.06 25.64 -37.38
N PRO A 579 22.51 24.44 -37.60
CA PRO A 579 23.34 23.24 -37.60
C PRO A 579 24.22 23.31 -38.84
N SER A 580 25.52 23.53 -38.64
CA SER A 580 26.53 23.31 -39.67
C SER A 580 26.53 21.83 -40.03
N LEU A 581 26.13 21.56 -41.26
CA LEU A 581 26.05 20.24 -41.90
C LEU A 581 27.46 19.67 -42.10
N GLN A 582 28.10 19.19 -41.03
CA GLN A 582 29.23 18.27 -41.17
C GLN A 582 28.66 16.86 -41.37
N ARG A 583 28.35 16.58 -42.64
CA ARG A 583 28.02 15.27 -43.18
C ARG A 583 29.21 14.33 -42.94
N LYS A 584 29.26 13.69 -41.78
CA LYS A 584 30.09 12.49 -41.56
C LYS A 584 29.52 11.44 -42.51
N ARG A 585 30.24 11.19 -43.60
CA ARG A 585 29.95 10.21 -44.65
C ARG A 585 29.94 8.82 -44.02
N SER A 586 28.80 8.43 -43.44
CA SER A 586 28.53 7.04 -43.08
C SER A 586 28.46 6.23 -44.36
N LYS A 587 29.23 5.13 -44.40
CA LYS A 587 29.30 4.16 -45.50
C LYS A 587 27.92 3.97 -46.13
N VAL A 588 27.80 4.39 -47.39
CA VAL A 588 26.63 4.16 -48.23
C VAL A 588 26.62 2.66 -48.52
N PHE A 589 25.78 1.91 -47.82
CA PHE A 589 25.24 0.69 -48.39
C PHE A 589 24.31 1.17 -49.51
N VAL A 590 24.74 0.97 -50.75
CA VAL A 590 23.91 1.19 -51.94
C VAL A 590 22.98 -0.02 -52.01
N ASP A 591 21.91 0.00 -51.21
CA ASP A 591 20.71 -0.71 -51.63
C ASP A 591 20.18 0.05 -52.85
N ILE A 592 19.87 -0.68 -53.91
CA ILE A 592 19.23 -0.12 -55.10
C ILE A 592 17.81 0.29 -54.67
N GLU A 593 17.68 1.46 -54.03
CA GLU A 593 16.42 2.03 -53.61
C GLU A 593 15.58 2.33 -54.86
N LYS A 594 14.30 1.94 -54.83
CA LYS A 594 13.40 2.17 -55.96
C LYS A 594 13.21 3.68 -56.19
N PRO A 595 13.03 4.12 -57.45
CA PRO A 595 13.06 5.54 -57.81
C PRO A 595 11.96 6.37 -57.12
N ASP A 596 10.83 5.76 -56.79
CA ASP A 596 9.71 6.40 -56.11
C ASP A 596 10.00 6.73 -54.64
N VAL A 597 10.68 5.83 -53.94
CA VAL A 597 11.11 6.06 -52.55
C VAL A 597 12.24 7.09 -52.51
N SER A 598 13.14 7.07 -53.50
CA SER A 598 14.22 8.06 -53.64
C SER A 598 13.66 9.46 -53.90
N GLN A 599 12.67 9.60 -54.78
CA GLN A 599 11.99 10.87 -55.05
C GLN A 599 11.29 11.43 -53.81
N GLU A 600 10.61 10.58 -53.03
CA GLU A 600 9.96 11.01 -51.79
C GLU A 600 10.99 11.48 -50.75
N ARG A 601 12.15 10.83 -50.70
CA ARG A 601 13.26 11.22 -49.83
C ARG A 601 13.86 12.57 -50.23
N GLU A 602 14.09 12.80 -51.52
CA GLU A 602 14.52 14.10 -52.03
C GLU A 602 13.50 15.21 -51.71
N LYS A 603 12.20 14.90 -51.84
CA LYS A 603 11.12 15.81 -51.46
C LYS A 603 11.16 16.16 -49.96
N VAL A 604 11.38 15.18 -49.09
CA VAL A 604 11.56 15.42 -47.65
C VAL A 604 12.78 16.30 -47.39
N GLU A 605 13.92 16.03 -48.03
CA GLU A 605 15.14 16.83 -47.89
C GLU A 605 14.91 18.29 -48.30
N GLN A 606 14.18 18.54 -49.38
CA GLN A 606 13.79 19.90 -49.82
C GLN A 606 12.87 20.60 -48.79
N LEU A 607 11.86 19.89 -48.27
CA LEU A 607 10.92 20.45 -47.29
C LEU A 607 11.57 20.76 -45.93
N LEU A 608 12.67 20.09 -45.59
CA LEU A 608 13.45 20.41 -44.39
C LEU A 608 14.29 21.69 -44.56
N LEU A 609 14.70 22.01 -45.79
CA LEU A 609 15.43 23.26 -46.11
C LEU A 609 14.48 24.46 -46.18
N GLU A 610 13.28 24.26 -46.71
CA GLU A 610 12.21 25.27 -46.79
C GLU A 610 10.96 24.80 -46.03
N PRO A 611 10.85 25.10 -44.72
CA PRO A 611 9.70 24.68 -43.92
C PRO A 611 8.44 25.42 -44.36
N SER A 612 7.66 24.78 -45.23
CA SER A 612 6.35 25.24 -45.68
C SER A 612 5.24 24.71 -44.78
N THR A 613 4.22 25.52 -44.50
CA THR A 613 3.07 25.12 -43.66
C THR A 613 2.07 24.19 -44.37
N SER A 614 2.36 23.78 -45.60
CA SER A 614 1.48 22.93 -46.42
C SER A 614 1.52 21.46 -46.00
N HIS A 615 2.62 21.01 -45.40
CA HIS A 615 2.81 19.61 -44.97
C HIS A 615 2.53 19.45 -43.48
N ALA A 616 1.57 18.58 -43.16
CA ALA A 616 1.16 18.31 -41.79
C ALA A 616 2.11 17.32 -41.09
N ILE A 617 2.71 16.39 -41.84
CA ILE A 617 3.63 15.38 -41.31
C ILE A 617 4.85 15.30 -42.22
N ILE A 618 6.04 15.35 -41.62
CA ILE A 618 7.32 15.16 -42.31
C ILE A 618 8.15 14.19 -41.48
N CYS A 619 8.45 13.01 -42.01
CA CYS A 619 9.33 12.02 -41.40
C CYS A 619 10.71 12.11 -42.06
N ASP A 620 11.75 12.34 -41.27
CA ASP A 620 13.15 12.40 -41.71
C ASP A 620 13.93 11.21 -41.17
N ASN A 621 14.19 10.24 -42.06
CA ASN A 621 15.03 9.08 -41.82
C ASN A 621 14.72 8.36 -40.50
N LEU A 622 13.43 8.16 -40.21
CA LEU A 622 12.96 7.65 -38.93
C LEU A 622 13.38 6.19 -38.75
N LYS A 623 14.06 5.86 -37.64
CA LYS A 623 14.59 4.52 -37.36
C LYS A 623 14.15 4.00 -36.01
N LYS A 624 13.79 2.71 -35.95
CA LYS A 624 13.51 1.98 -34.72
C LYS A 624 14.22 0.64 -34.67
N VAL A 625 15.05 0.48 -33.64
CA VAL A 625 15.70 -0.78 -33.29
C VAL A 625 15.22 -1.17 -31.90
N TYR A 626 14.73 -2.39 -31.76
CA TYR A 626 14.45 -3.00 -30.46
C TYR A 626 15.63 -3.89 -30.06
N PRO A 627 16.15 -3.74 -28.84
CA PRO A 627 17.27 -4.56 -28.38
C PRO A 627 16.84 -6.02 -28.30
N GLY A 628 17.77 -6.91 -28.61
CA GLY A 628 17.59 -8.35 -28.44
C GLY A 628 17.32 -8.71 -26.98
N LYS A 629 16.37 -9.63 -26.75
CA LYS A 629 16.17 -10.30 -25.46
C LYS A 629 16.44 -11.79 -25.64
N ASP A 630 16.95 -12.43 -24.59
CA ASP A 630 17.11 -13.88 -24.52
C ASP A 630 18.03 -14.45 -25.62
N GLY A 631 19.13 -13.76 -25.91
CA GLY A 631 20.13 -14.18 -26.91
C GLY A 631 19.74 -13.90 -28.38
N ASN A 632 18.57 -13.33 -28.65
CA ASN A 632 18.16 -12.95 -30.00
C ASN A 632 18.90 -11.70 -30.52
N PRO A 633 19.16 -11.57 -31.83
CA PRO A 633 19.74 -10.37 -32.42
C PRO A 633 18.78 -9.16 -32.31
N GLU A 634 19.34 -7.95 -32.42
CA GLU A 634 18.55 -6.72 -32.43
C GLU A 634 17.58 -6.70 -33.62
N LYS A 635 16.32 -6.32 -33.35
CA LYS A 635 15.28 -6.28 -34.37
C LYS A 635 15.11 -4.86 -34.91
N PHE A 636 15.49 -4.66 -36.16
CA PHE A 636 15.23 -3.43 -36.91
C PHE A 636 13.76 -3.39 -37.35
N ALA A 637 12.93 -2.69 -36.58
CA ALA A 637 11.50 -2.55 -36.88
C ALA A 637 11.22 -1.47 -37.93
N VAL A 638 12.03 -0.41 -37.98
CA VAL A 638 11.95 0.65 -39.01
C VAL A 638 13.37 1.06 -39.40
N ARG A 639 13.69 1.01 -40.69
CA ARG A 639 15.03 1.13 -41.29
C ARG A 639 15.27 2.47 -42.01
N GLY A 640 14.73 3.58 -41.53
CA GLY A 640 15.02 4.91 -42.08
C GLY A 640 13.94 5.40 -43.02
N LEU A 641 12.72 5.58 -42.49
CA LEU A 641 11.57 6.02 -43.27
C LEU A 641 11.62 7.53 -43.52
N ALA A 642 11.53 7.92 -44.79
CA ALA A 642 11.28 9.30 -45.23
C ALA A 642 9.86 9.37 -45.82
N LEU A 643 9.04 10.31 -45.36
CA LEU A 643 7.66 10.47 -45.81
C LEU A 643 7.19 11.92 -45.61
N ALA A 644 6.55 12.53 -46.62
CA ALA A 644 5.93 13.84 -46.51
C ALA A 644 4.42 13.76 -46.81
N LEU A 645 3.59 14.18 -45.85
CA LEU A 645 2.13 14.17 -45.98
C LEU A 645 1.55 15.60 -45.92
N PRO A 646 0.94 16.11 -46.99
CA PRO A 646 0.20 17.36 -47.00
C PRO A 646 -1.12 17.25 -46.22
N ARG A 647 -1.70 18.41 -45.89
CA ARG A 647 -3.08 18.47 -45.37
C ARG A 647 -4.07 18.06 -46.46
N GLY A 648 -5.14 17.36 -46.07
CA GLY A 648 -6.17 16.89 -47.00
C GLY A 648 -5.87 15.52 -47.65
N GLU A 649 -4.73 14.89 -47.32
CA GLU A 649 -4.30 13.62 -47.88
C GLU A 649 -4.46 12.47 -46.87
N CYS A 650 -4.97 11.33 -47.35
CA CYS A 650 -4.97 10.07 -46.61
C CYS A 650 -3.88 9.14 -47.16
N PHE A 651 -2.91 8.82 -46.32
CA PHE A 651 -1.83 7.90 -46.64
C PHE A 651 -2.06 6.52 -46.02
N GLY A 652 -2.13 5.50 -46.88
CA GLY A 652 -2.32 4.10 -46.48
C GLY A 652 -1.01 3.33 -46.47
N MET A 653 -0.65 2.76 -45.33
CA MET A 653 0.52 1.90 -45.18
C MET A 653 0.09 0.43 -45.20
N LEU A 654 0.42 -0.24 -46.29
CA LEU A 654 0.16 -1.66 -46.54
C LEU A 654 1.41 -2.48 -46.23
N GLY A 655 1.26 -3.64 -45.62
CA GLY A 655 2.42 -4.48 -45.27
C GLY A 655 1.98 -5.79 -44.63
N PRO A 656 2.78 -6.86 -44.70
CA PRO A 656 2.48 -8.07 -43.94
C PRO A 656 2.57 -7.82 -42.43
N ASN A 657 2.07 -8.77 -41.63
CA ASN A 657 2.26 -8.74 -40.19
C ASN A 657 3.76 -8.83 -39.86
N GLY A 658 4.21 -8.02 -38.90
CA GLY A 658 5.64 -7.94 -38.56
C GLY A 658 6.48 -6.98 -39.41
N ALA A 659 5.91 -6.34 -40.44
CA ALA A 659 6.66 -5.40 -41.29
C ALA A 659 7.13 -4.11 -40.59
N GLY A 660 6.57 -3.76 -39.43
CA GLY A 660 6.94 -2.58 -38.64
C GLY A 660 5.92 -1.43 -38.63
N LYS A 661 4.76 -1.59 -39.28
CA LYS A 661 3.65 -0.61 -39.36
C LYS A 661 3.23 -0.02 -37.99
N THR A 662 2.85 -0.89 -37.05
CA THR A 662 2.49 -0.48 -35.69
C THR A 662 3.65 0.16 -34.93
N SER A 663 4.90 -0.26 -35.20
CA SER A 663 6.09 0.39 -34.61
C SER A 663 6.28 1.80 -35.13
N PHE A 664 5.97 2.07 -36.41
CA PHE A 664 5.94 3.42 -36.95
C PHE A 664 4.86 4.28 -36.29
N ILE A 665 3.61 3.81 -36.24
CA ILE A 665 2.53 4.55 -35.56
C ILE A 665 2.90 4.83 -34.11
N ASN A 666 3.40 3.83 -33.38
CA ASN A 666 3.83 3.99 -31.98
C ASN A 666 4.91 5.07 -31.79
N MET A 667 5.80 5.27 -32.76
CA MET A 667 6.76 6.38 -32.73
C MET A 667 6.08 7.72 -32.97
N MET A 668 5.20 7.79 -33.97
CA MET A 668 4.49 9.02 -34.34
C MET A 668 3.54 9.51 -33.24
N ILE A 669 2.94 8.60 -32.48
CA ILE A 669 2.07 8.91 -31.32
C ILE A 669 2.84 8.96 -29.99
N GLY A 670 4.17 8.82 -30.01
CA GLY A 670 5.03 9.00 -28.83
C GLY A 670 4.98 7.88 -27.78
N LEU A 671 4.43 6.70 -28.11
CA LEU A 671 4.53 5.50 -27.26
C LEU A 671 5.95 4.96 -27.18
N THR A 672 6.68 5.03 -28.30
CA THR A 672 8.07 4.60 -28.37
C THR A 672 8.93 5.71 -28.96
N LYS A 673 10.05 6.02 -28.31
CA LYS A 673 10.98 7.01 -28.89
C LYS A 673 11.69 6.41 -30.12
N PRO A 674 11.88 7.18 -31.20
CA PRO A 674 12.69 6.76 -32.33
C PRO A 674 14.15 6.61 -31.91
N THR A 675 14.80 5.54 -32.37
CA THR A 675 16.22 5.25 -32.11
C THR A 675 17.11 6.28 -32.82
N SER A 676 16.79 6.61 -34.08
CA SER A 676 17.44 7.65 -34.86
C SER A 676 16.43 8.30 -35.82
N GLY A 677 16.81 9.41 -36.45
CA GLY A 677 15.91 10.24 -37.25
C GLY A 677 14.94 11.08 -36.41
N THR A 678 14.09 11.83 -37.08
CA THR A 678 13.07 12.65 -36.44
C THR A 678 11.80 12.74 -37.27
N ALA A 679 10.72 13.26 -36.70
CA ALA A 679 9.53 13.61 -37.44
C ALA A 679 8.96 14.94 -36.94
N PHE A 680 8.37 15.70 -37.86
CA PHE A 680 7.70 16.96 -37.60
C PHE A 680 6.21 16.80 -37.86
N VAL A 681 5.39 17.19 -36.88
CA VAL A 681 3.93 17.22 -36.99
C VAL A 681 3.49 18.66 -36.82
N GLU A 682 2.87 19.26 -37.83
CA GLU A 682 2.49 20.68 -37.85
C GLU A 682 3.69 21.60 -37.53
N GLY A 683 4.88 21.24 -38.03
CA GLY A 683 6.14 21.94 -37.77
C GLY A 683 6.77 21.69 -36.40
N LEU A 684 6.17 20.86 -35.55
CA LEU A 684 6.68 20.51 -34.22
C LEU A 684 7.40 19.16 -34.23
N ASP A 685 8.61 19.12 -33.69
CA ASP A 685 9.40 17.90 -33.54
C ASP A 685 8.81 16.94 -32.48
N ILE A 686 8.58 15.67 -32.86
CA ILE A 686 8.06 14.61 -31.98
C ILE A 686 8.98 14.31 -30.78
N ARG A 687 10.29 14.57 -30.88
CA ARG A 687 11.24 14.33 -29.78
C ARG A 687 11.20 15.43 -28.73
N SER A 688 10.91 16.66 -29.17
CA SER A 688 11.07 17.87 -28.36
C SER A 688 9.73 18.42 -27.84
N TYR A 689 8.65 18.33 -28.64
CA TYR A 689 7.39 19.04 -28.38
C TYR A 689 6.15 18.13 -28.42
N MET A 690 6.28 16.86 -28.02
CA MET A 690 5.20 15.86 -28.08
C MET A 690 3.91 16.29 -27.36
N ASP A 691 4.01 16.92 -26.18
CA ASP A 691 2.83 17.35 -25.42
C ASP A 691 1.98 18.39 -26.16
N ARG A 692 2.62 19.23 -27.00
CA ARG A 692 1.89 20.17 -27.87
C ARG A 692 1.26 19.45 -29.05
N ILE A 693 1.96 18.47 -29.64
CA ILE A 693 1.45 17.66 -30.76
C ILE A 693 0.17 16.89 -30.36
N TYR A 694 0.09 16.38 -29.12
CA TYR A 694 -1.11 15.69 -28.63
C TYR A 694 -2.38 16.54 -28.63
N THR A 695 -2.26 17.87 -28.57
CA THR A 695 -3.44 18.75 -28.61
C THR A 695 -4.10 18.74 -29.99
N SER A 696 -3.32 18.60 -31.06
CA SER A 696 -3.76 18.61 -32.47
C SER A 696 -3.85 17.24 -33.13
N MET A 697 -3.57 16.16 -32.40
CA MET A 697 -3.55 14.77 -32.89
C MET A 697 -4.81 14.00 -32.48
N GLY A 698 -5.32 13.15 -33.37
CA GLY A 698 -6.31 12.11 -33.09
C GLY A 698 -5.68 10.72 -33.26
N VAL A 699 -6.01 9.78 -32.37
CA VAL A 699 -5.41 8.43 -32.41
C VAL A 699 -6.50 7.36 -32.25
N CYS A 700 -6.53 6.42 -33.19
CA CYS A 700 -7.29 5.17 -33.10
C CYS A 700 -6.28 4.01 -33.01
N PRO A 701 -5.96 3.51 -31.81
CA PRO A 701 -5.00 2.41 -31.63
C PRO A 701 -5.55 1.07 -32.14
N GLN A 702 -4.69 0.05 -32.27
CA GLN A 702 -5.09 -1.29 -32.70
C GLN A 702 -6.08 -1.96 -31.73
N HIS A 703 -5.82 -1.84 -30.43
CA HIS A 703 -6.74 -2.30 -29.37
C HIS A 703 -7.59 -1.16 -28.85
N ASP A 704 -8.90 -1.39 -28.68
CA ASP A 704 -9.83 -0.37 -28.20
C ASP A 704 -9.61 -0.03 -26.71
N LEU A 705 -9.01 1.14 -26.45
CA LEU A 705 -8.69 1.63 -25.09
C LEU A 705 -9.89 2.39 -24.49
N LEU A 706 -10.90 1.65 -24.02
CA LEU A 706 -12.17 2.19 -23.52
C LEU A 706 -12.39 1.85 -22.04
N TRP A 707 -13.07 2.74 -21.31
CA TRP A 707 -13.59 2.42 -19.98
C TRP A 707 -14.86 1.59 -20.12
N GLU A 708 -14.80 0.32 -19.72
CA GLU A 708 -15.95 -0.58 -19.86
C GLU A 708 -17.20 -0.10 -19.08
N THR A 709 -16.98 0.67 -18.01
CA THR A 709 -18.05 1.20 -17.15
C THR A 709 -18.73 2.45 -17.68
N LEU A 710 -18.14 3.18 -18.64
CA LEU A 710 -18.69 4.41 -19.23
C LEU A 710 -19.50 4.12 -20.51
N THR A 711 -20.45 5.00 -20.88
CA THR A 711 -21.21 4.88 -22.14
C THR A 711 -20.47 5.48 -23.32
N GLY A 712 -20.87 5.15 -24.55
CA GLY A 712 -20.32 5.78 -25.74
C GLY A 712 -20.46 7.32 -25.71
N ARG A 713 -21.60 7.82 -25.27
CA ARG A 713 -21.82 9.27 -25.10
C ARG A 713 -20.89 9.88 -24.05
N GLU A 714 -20.68 9.22 -22.91
CA GLU A 714 -19.79 9.70 -21.84
C GLU A 714 -18.33 9.75 -22.28
N HIS A 715 -17.87 8.77 -23.08
CA HIS A 715 -16.52 8.79 -23.65
C HIS A 715 -16.30 10.01 -24.55
N LEU A 716 -17.22 10.27 -25.48
CA LEU A 716 -17.11 11.39 -26.41
C LEU A 716 -17.25 12.74 -25.69
N LEU A 717 -18.12 12.82 -24.68
CA LEU A 717 -18.22 13.98 -23.80
C LEU A 717 -16.92 14.24 -23.00
N PHE A 718 -16.19 13.19 -22.63
CA PHE A 718 -14.92 13.31 -21.93
C PHE A 718 -13.81 13.77 -22.88
N TYR A 719 -13.57 13.06 -23.97
CA TYR A 719 -12.51 13.41 -24.93
C TYR A 719 -12.77 14.72 -25.66
N GLY A 720 -14.03 15.05 -25.96
CA GLY A 720 -14.39 16.36 -26.52
C GLY A 720 -14.04 17.53 -25.59
N ARG A 721 -14.18 17.37 -24.27
CA ARG A 721 -13.74 18.39 -23.29
C ARG A 721 -12.21 18.52 -23.22
N LEU A 722 -11.48 17.42 -23.34
CA LEU A 722 -10.01 17.46 -23.42
C LEU A 722 -9.54 18.21 -24.67
N LYS A 723 -10.30 18.13 -25.77
CA LYS A 723 -10.13 18.92 -26.99
C LYS A 723 -10.79 20.31 -26.92
N ASN A 724 -11.03 20.82 -25.71
CA ASN A 724 -11.52 22.18 -25.44
C ASN A 724 -12.93 22.51 -25.99
N LEU A 725 -13.75 21.51 -26.32
CA LEU A 725 -15.16 21.72 -26.67
C LEU A 725 -16.01 21.90 -25.39
N LYS A 726 -16.93 22.88 -25.42
CA LYS A 726 -17.77 23.26 -24.26
C LYS A 726 -19.22 23.52 -24.67
N GLY A 727 -20.12 23.44 -23.69
CA GLY A 727 -21.54 23.82 -23.85
C GLY A 727 -22.25 23.07 -24.98
N SER A 728 -23.05 23.81 -25.76
CA SER A 728 -23.82 23.29 -26.90
C SER A 728 -22.95 22.75 -28.04
N ALA A 729 -21.77 23.33 -28.25
CA ALA A 729 -20.83 22.86 -29.28
C ALA A 729 -20.32 21.44 -28.99
N LEU A 730 -20.07 21.13 -27.71
CA LEU A 730 -19.68 19.79 -27.28
C LEU A 730 -20.82 18.79 -27.51
N THR A 731 -22.04 19.08 -27.06
CA THR A 731 -23.18 18.15 -27.23
C THR A 731 -23.48 17.91 -28.71
N ARG A 732 -23.48 18.97 -29.53
CA ARG A 732 -23.66 18.83 -30.98
C ARG A 732 -22.58 17.93 -31.61
N ALA A 733 -21.31 18.18 -31.31
CA ALA A 733 -20.20 17.38 -31.85
C ALA A 733 -20.29 15.91 -31.43
N VAL A 734 -20.70 15.63 -30.18
CA VAL A 734 -20.91 14.27 -29.67
C VAL A 734 -22.04 13.58 -30.44
N GLU A 735 -23.18 14.25 -30.64
CA GLU A 735 -24.31 13.66 -31.35
C GLU A 735 -24.04 13.44 -32.83
N GLU A 736 -23.39 14.38 -33.50
CA GLU A 736 -22.94 14.23 -34.88
C GLU A 736 -21.96 13.06 -35.02
N SER A 737 -21.01 12.92 -34.09
CA SER A 737 -20.08 11.78 -34.07
C SER A 737 -20.81 10.45 -33.90
N LEU A 738 -21.75 10.36 -32.95
CA LEU A 738 -22.56 9.16 -32.73
C LEU A 738 -23.44 8.81 -33.93
N LYS A 739 -24.05 9.80 -34.59
CA LYS A 739 -24.86 9.60 -35.80
C LYS A 739 -24.00 9.13 -36.96
N SER A 740 -22.83 9.75 -37.17
CA SER A 740 -21.94 9.42 -38.29
C SER A 740 -21.48 7.95 -38.29
N LEU A 741 -21.34 7.34 -37.10
CA LEU A 741 -20.90 5.95 -36.95
C LEU A 741 -22.03 4.98 -36.58
N ASN A 742 -23.29 5.36 -36.77
CA ASN A 742 -24.46 4.52 -36.47
C ASN A 742 -24.46 3.97 -35.03
N LEU A 743 -24.08 4.81 -34.06
CA LEU A 743 -24.11 4.51 -32.62
C LEU A 743 -25.18 5.34 -31.86
N PHE A 744 -25.84 6.28 -32.54
CA PHE A 744 -26.86 7.15 -31.94
C PHE A 744 -28.20 6.43 -31.70
N HIS A 745 -28.61 5.56 -32.63
CA HIS A 745 -29.94 4.93 -32.62
C HIS A 745 -30.01 3.71 -31.67
N GLY A 746 -31.23 3.32 -31.29
CA GLY A 746 -31.48 2.09 -30.54
C GLY A 746 -30.94 2.08 -29.10
N GLY A 747 -30.77 3.25 -28.48
CA GLY A 747 -30.24 3.37 -27.11
C GLY A 747 -28.77 2.97 -26.97
N VAL A 748 -28.06 2.73 -28.07
CA VAL A 748 -26.66 2.30 -28.08
C VAL A 748 -25.75 3.36 -27.45
N ALA A 749 -25.97 4.64 -27.75
CA ALA A 749 -25.18 5.75 -27.23
C ALA A 749 -25.08 5.79 -25.71
N ASP A 750 -26.16 5.40 -25.02
CA ASP A 750 -26.29 5.43 -23.56
C ASP A 750 -26.10 4.04 -22.92
N LYS A 751 -25.72 3.04 -23.73
CA LYS A 751 -25.30 1.72 -23.26
C LYS A 751 -23.81 1.74 -22.91
N GLN A 752 -23.43 1.01 -21.87
CA GLN A 752 -22.04 0.89 -21.40
C GLN A 752 -21.15 0.24 -22.47
N ALA A 753 -19.93 0.76 -22.63
CA ALA A 753 -18.95 0.26 -23.59
C ALA A 753 -18.55 -1.21 -23.31
N GLY A 754 -18.62 -1.67 -22.06
CA GLY A 754 -18.44 -3.09 -21.73
C GLY A 754 -19.47 -4.02 -22.41
N LYS A 755 -20.67 -3.53 -22.71
CA LYS A 755 -21.75 -4.28 -23.37
C LYS A 755 -21.81 -4.05 -24.89
N TYR A 756 -20.82 -3.40 -25.47
CA TYR A 756 -20.68 -3.20 -26.92
C TYR A 756 -20.07 -4.45 -27.56
N SER A 757 -20.52 -4.79 -28.77
CA SER A 757 -19.81 -5.77 -29.61
C SER A 757 -18.43 -5.23 -30.02
N GLY A 758 -17.51 -6.10 -30.44
CA GLY A 758 -16.18 -5.67 -30.91
C GLY A 758 -16.27 -4.58 -31.97
N GLY A 759 -17.15 -4.73 -32.96
CA GLY A 759 -17.35 -3.71 -33.99
C GLY A 759 -17.96 -2.39 -33.49
N MET A 760 -18.78 -2.42 -32.44
CA MET A 760 -19.28 -1.19 -31.81
C MET A 760 -18.17 -0.47 -31.02
N LYS A 761 -17.30 -1.21 -30.33
CA LYS A 761 -16.11 -0.66 -29.65
C LYS A 761 -15.17 0.00 -30.66
N ARG A 762 -14.90 -0.68 -31.78
CA ARG A 762 -14.08 -0.15 -32.88
C ARG A 762 -14.62 1.16 -33.43
N ARG A 763 -15.91 1.22 -33.73
CA ARG A 763 -16.59 2.45 -34.18
C ARG A 763 -16.49 3.56 -33.14
N LEU A 764 -16.64 3.27 -31.85
CA LEU A 764 -16.46 4.26 -30.80
C LEU A 764 -15.02 4.79 -30.73
N SER A 765 -14.00 3.93 -30.86
CA SER A 765 -12.58 4.33 -30.93
C SER A 765 -12.31 5.28 -32.09
N VAL A 766 -12.91 5.01 -33.26
CA VAL A 766 -12.81 5.89 -34.43
C VAL A 766 -13.50 7.24 -34.17
N ALA A 767 -14.68 7.28 -33.54
CA ALA A 767 -15.31 8.55 -33.13
C ALA A 767 -14.43 9.35 -32.18
N ILE A 768 -13.80 8.69 -31.20
CA ILE A 768 -12.89 9.35 -30.25
C ILE A 768 -11.70 9.95 -30.98
N SER A 769 -11.16 9.26 -31.99
CA SER A 769 -10.03 9.78 -32.77
C SER A 769 -10.37 11.00 -33.63
N LEU A 770 -11.65 11.22 -33.97
CA LEU A 770 -12.10 12.31 -34.84
C LEU A 770 -12.71 13.50 -34.08
N ILE A 771 -13.02 13.34 -32.80
CA ILE A 771 -13.68 14.40 -32.01
C ILE A 771 -12.70 15.55 -31.70
N GLY A 772 -13.22 16.79 -31.71
CA GLY A 772 -12.42 17.97 -31.40
C GLY A 772 -11.56 18.49 -32.56
N ASP A 773 -11.90 18.12 -33.79
CA ASP A 773 -11.28 18.58 -35.03
C ASP A 773 -9.73 18.47 -35.05
N PRO A 774 -9.19 17.24 -34.92
CA PRO A 774 -7.75 17.02 -34.97
C PRO A 774 -7.21 17.34 -36.37
N LYS A 775 -6.03 17.96 -36.44
CA LYS A 775 -5.37 18.26 -37.72
C LYS A 775 -4.71 17.03 -38.34
N VAL A 776 -4.24 16.13 -37.48
CA VAL A 776 -3.56 14.89 -37.87
C VAL A 776 -4.21 13.71 -37.16
N VAL A 777 -4.53 12.65 -37.90
CA VAL A 777 -5.17 11.46 -37.35
C VAL A 777 -4.39 10.21 -37.72
N TYR A 778 -4.10 9.37 -36.73
CA TYR A 778 -3.46 8.07 -36.90
C TYR A 778 -4.47 6.97 -36.62
N MET A 779 -4.66 6.05 -37.55
CA MET A 779 -5.57 4.92 -37.41
C MET A 779 -4.83 3.61 -37.65
N ASP A 780 -4.75 2.76 -36.62
CA ASP A 780 -4.10 1.45 -36.72
C ASP A 780 -5.14 0.35 -36.93
N GLU A 781 -5.38 -0.06 -38.17
CA GLU A 781 -6.36 -1.08 -38.58
C GLU A 781 -7.83 -0.78 -38.19
N PRO A 782 -8.43 0.34 -38.62
CA PRO A 782 -9.76 0.79 -38.14
C PRO A 782 -10.94 -0.07 -38.59
N SER A 783 -10.86 -0.79 -39.71
CA SER A 783 -11.96 -1.65 -40.16
C SER A 783 -11.90 -3.11 -39.68
N THR A 784 -10.93 -3.47 -38.84
CA THR A 784 -10.79 -4.84 -38.34
C THR A 784 -12.01 -5.28 -37.53
N GLY A 785 -12.52 -6.49 -37.84
CA GLY A 785 -13.66 -7.08 -37.13
C GLY A 785 -15.01 -6.40 -37.36
N LEU A 786 -15.13 -5.56 -38.40
CA LEU A 786 -16.41 -4.97 -38.82
C LEU A 786 -17.08 -5.81 -39.91
N ASP A 787 -18.42 -5.84 -39.88
CA ASP A 787 -19.21 -6.36 -40.99
C ASP A 787 -19.09 -5.44 -42.23
N PRO A 788 -19.32 -5.96 -43.45
CA PRO A 788 -19.14 -5.19 -44.69
C PRO A 788 -19.93 -3.88 -44.74
N PHE A 789 -21.14 -3.85 -44.18
CA PHE A 789 -21.98 -2.65 -44.16
C PHE A 789 -21.40 -1.59 -43.21
N SER A 790 -21.05 -1.98 -41.98
CA SER A 790 -20.40 -1.09 -41.01
C SER A 790 -19.05 -0.58 -41.51
N ARG A 791 -18.28 -1.41 -42.22
CA ARG A 791 -17.02 -1.03 -42.87
C ARG A 791 -17.22 0.08 -43.89
N ASN A 792 -18.18 -0.07 -44.80
CA ASN A 792 -18.50 0.97 -45.79
C ASN A 792 -18.98 2.27 -45.15
N SER A 793 -19.77 2.18 -44.08
CA SER A 793 -20.19 3.37 -43.32
C SER A 793 -19.00 4.08 -42.67
N LEU A 794 -18.08 3.34 -42.07
CA LEU A 794 -16.84 3.89 -41.49
C LEU A 794 -16.02 4.57 -42.58
N TRP A 795 -15.89 3.93 -43.75
CA TRP A 795 -15.13 4.49 -44.86
C TRP A 795 -15.68 5.84 -45.32
N ASN A 796 -17.00 5.98 -45.39
CA ASN A 796 -17.64 7.25 -45.72
C ASN A 796 -17.34 8.34 -44.69
N VAL A 797 -17.24 8.00 -43.40
CA VAL A 797 -16.85 8.95 -42.34
C VAL A 797 -15.40 9.38 -42.50
N VAL A 798 -14.48 8.43 -42.73
CA VAL A 798 -13.05 8.74 -42.94
C VAL A 798 -12.84 9.59 -44.20
N LYS A 799 -13.54 9.30 -45.30
CA LYS A 799 -13.51 10.10 -46.53
C LYS A 799 -13.93 11.55 -46.30
N ARG A 800 -14.98 11.80 -45.52
CA ARG A 800 -15.40 13.16 -45.14
C ARG A 800 -14.37 13.80 -44.22
N ALA A 801 -13.87 13.06 -43.24
CA ALA A 801 -12.88 13.55 -42.30
C ALA A 801 -11.55 13.94 -42.95
N LYS A 802 -11.21 13.36 -44.10
CA LYS A 802 -9.97 13.60 -44.85
C LYS A 802 -9.86 15.01 -45.41
N GLN A 803 -10.96 15.67 -45.78
CA GLN A 803 -10.94 16.91 -46.58
C GLN A 803 -10.02 18.00 -46.01
N ASP A 804 -9.96 18.16 -44.69
CA ASP A 804 -9.16 19.19 -44.01
C ASP A 804 -8.06 18.62 -43.10
N ARG A 805 -7.78 17.31 -43.17
CA ARG A 805 -6.93 16.59 -42.20
C ARG A 805 -5.92 15.71 -42.90
N ALA A 806 -4.75 15.55 -42.28
CA ALA A 806 -3.78 14.54 -42.71
C ALA A 806 -4.06 13.24 -41.95
N ILE A 807 -4.37 12.16 -42.68
CA ILE A 807 -4.70 10.86 -42.09
C ILE A 807 -3.64 9.85 -42.47
N ILE A 808 -3.06 9.17 -41.48
CA ILE A 808 -2.23 7.97 -41.69
C ILE A 808 -3.02 6.76 -41.23
N LEU A 809 -3.21 5.83 -42.16
CA LEU A 809 -3.93 4.59 -41.96
C LEU A 809 -2.97 3.40 -42.16
N THR A 810 -2.89 2.48 -41.21
CA THR A 810 -2.31 1.16 -41.47
C THR A 810 -3.45 0.17 -41.69
N THR A 811 -3.33 -0.64 -42.73
CA THR A 811 -4.30 -1.67 -43.04
C THR A 811 -3.64 -2.88 -43.69
N HIS A 812 -4.28 -4.03 -43.55
CA HIS A 812 -3.98 -5.23 -44.33
C HIS A 812 -5.04 -5.51 -45.40
N SER A 813 -6.09 -4.68 -45.50
CA SER A 813 -7.14 -4.80 -46.51
C SER A 813 -6.82 -3.91 -47.71
N MET A 814 -6.54 -4.54 -48.86
CA MET A 814 -6.28 -3.82 -50.11
C MET A 814 -7.50 -3.04 -50.58
N GLU A 815 -8.71 -3.56 -50.35
CA GLU A 815 -9.97 -2.87 -50.64
C GLU A 815 -10.11 -1.57 -49.81
N GLU A 816 -9.77 -1.61 -48.52
CA GLU A 816 -9.81 -0.44 -47.64
C GLU A 816 -8.81 0.63 -48.11
N ALA A 817 -7.58 0.20 -48.39
CA ALA A 817 -6.52 1.06 -48.91
C ALA A 817 -6.94 1.75 -50.21
N GLU A 818 -7.46 1.00 -51.18
CA GLU A 818 -7.93 1.54 -52.47
C GLU A 818 -9.16 2.44 -52.32
N ALA A 819 -10.05 2.14 -51.38
CA ALA A 819 -11.23 2.96 -51.15
C ALA A 819 -10.92 4.29 -50.44
N LEU A 820 -9.98 4.31 -49.49
CA LEU A 820 -9.76 5.43 -48.58
C LEU A 820 -8.57 6.32 -48.90
N CYS A 821 -7.48 5.74 -49.39
CA CYS A 821 -6.19 6.41 -49.43
C CYS A 821 -5.94 7.04 -50.79
N ASP A 822 -5.38 8.26 -50.79
CA ASP A 822 -4.94 8.93 -52.02
C ASP A 822 -3.58 8.40 -52.46
N ARG A 823 -2.71 8.15 -51.48
CA ARG A 823 -1.37 7.59 -51.67
C ARG A 823 -1.20 6.37 -50.77
N LEU A 824 -0.53 5.37 -51.31
CA LEU A 824 -0.29 4.08 -50.68
C LEU A 824 1.21 3.82 -50.63
N GLY A 825 1.64 3.25 -49.52
CA GLY A 825 3.01 2.80 -49.32
C GLY A 825 3.05 1.32 -48.95
N ILE A 826 3.79 0.51 -49.72
CA ILE A 826 4.02 -0.90 -49.35
C ILE A 826 5.26 -0.97 -48.46
N PHE A 827 5.07 -1.43 -47.22
CA PHE A 827 6.07 -1.49 -46.16
C PHE A 827 6.43 -2.95 -45.86
N VAL A 828 7.71 -3.29 -46.02
CA VAL A 828 8.24 -4.66 -45.85
C VAL A 828 9.57 -4.60 -45.10
N ASP A 829 9.74 -5.47 -44.09
CA ASP A 829 10.95 -5.59 -43.26
C ASP A 829 11.51 -4.26 -42.75
N GLY A 830 10.62 -3.36 -42.32
CA GLY A 830 10.97 -2.06 -41.76
C GLY A 830 11.33 -0.99 -42.79
N SER A 831 11.19 -1.25 -44.09
CA SER A 831 11.50 -0.31 -45.17
C SER A 831 10.28 -0.07 -46.07
N LEU A 832 10.17 1.16 -46.59
CA LEU A 832 9.17 1.48 -47.60
C LEU A 832 9.69 1.02 -48.96
N GLN A 833 8.94 0.15 -49.62
CA GLN A 833 9.36 -0.52 -50.85
C GLN A 833 8.83 0.14 -52.12
N CYS A 834 7.69 0.82 -52.02
CA CYS A 834 7.16 1.65 -53.08
C CYS A 834 6.14 2.63 -52.50
N ILE A 835 5.92 3.72 -53.23
CA ILE A 835 4.94 4.76 -52.89
C ILE A 835 4.25 5.27 -54.15
N GLY A 836 2.93 5.47 -54.07
CA GLY A 836 2.13 5.99 -55.19
C GLY A 836 0.64 5.80 -54.96
N ASN A 837 -0.19 6.33 -55.86
CA ASN A 837 -1.62 6.05 -55.82
C ASN A 837 -1.92 4.61 -56.29
N ALA A 838 -3.11 4.08 -56.01
CA ALA A 838 -3.46 2.69 -56.36
C ALA A 838 -3.34 2.40 -57.88
N LYS A 839 -3.69 3.37 -58.74
CA LYS A 839 -3.59 3.24 -60.20
C LYS A 839 -2.14 3.28 -60.68
N GLU A 840 -1.29 4.12 -60.08
CA GLU A 840 0.14 4.22 -60.37
C GLU A 840 0.87 2.93 -59.97
N LEU A 841 0.54 2.38 -58.80
CA LEU A 841 1.13 1.11 -58.34
C LEU A 841 0.68 -0.05 -59.23
N LYS A 842 -0.60 -0.12 -59.61
CA LYS A 842 -1.10 -1.09 -60.60
C LYS A 842 -0.47 -0.90 -61.97
N GLY A 843 -0.26 0.33 -62.44
CA GLY A 843 0.41 0.59 -63.72
C GLY A 843 1.89 0.21 -63.71
N ARG A 844 2.61 0.54 -62.63
CA ARG A 844 4.07 0.32 -62.52
C ARG A 844 4.43 -1.14 -62.27
N TYR A 845 3.65 -1.84 -61.45
CA TYR A 845 3.95 -3.22 -61.03
C TYR A 845 2.99 -4.27 -61.63
N GLY A 846 1.81 -3.85 -62.11
CA GLY A 846 0.73 -4.66 -62.69
C GLY A 846 0.70 -4.66 -64.23
N GLY A 847 1.84 -5.04 -64.82
CA GLY A 847 2.02 -5.20 -66.27
C GLY A 847 1.53 -6.53 -66.83
N SER A 848 0.68 -7.26 -66.10
CA SER A 848 0.24 -8.60 -66.47
C SER A 848 -1.29 -8.74 -66.38
N TYR A 849 -1.89 -9.58 -67.21
CA TYR A 849 -3.22 -10.11 -67.00
C TYR A 849 -3.15 -11.41 -66.21
N VAL A 850 -4.15 -11.63 -65.36
CA VAL A 850 -4.31 -12.86 -64.60
C VAL A 850 -5.37 -13.71 -65.31
N PHE A 851 -4.93 -14.76 -65.98
CA PHE A 851 -5.79 -15.71 -66.67
C PHE A 851 -6.02 -16.94 -65.80
N THR A 852 -7.28 -17.27 -65.52
CA THR A 852 -7.67 -18.45 -64.75
C THR A 852 -8.57 -19.33 -65.60
N MET A 853 -8.30 -20.63 -65.66
CA MET A 853 -9.15 -21.58 -66.36
C MET A 853 -9.31 -22.86 -65.54
N ALA A 854 -10.55 -23.33 -65.45
CA ALA A 854 -10.94 -24.56 -64.78
C ALA A 854 -11.42 -25.58 -65.80
N THR A 855 -10.73 -26.73 -65.86
CA THR A 855 -10.99 -27.86 -66.74
C THR A 855 -11.04 -29.16 -65.95
N SER A 856 -11.31 -30.29 -66.60
CA SER A 856 -11.05 -31.60 -65.99
C SER A 856 -9.54 -31.83 -65.84
N SER A 857 -9.14 -32.63 -64.84
CA SER A 857 -7.74 -32.94 -64.52
C SER A 857 -6.96 -33.53 -65.71
N ASN A 858 -7.62 -34.21 -66.62
CA ASN A 858 -6.97 -34.87 -67.76
C ASN A 858 -6.58 -33.88 -68.89
N ASN A 859 -7.10 -32.65 -68.85
CA ASN A 859 -6.87 -31.64 -69.91
C ASN A 859 -5.89 -30.53 -69.48
N GLU A 860 -5.26 -30.66 -68.31
CA GLU A 860 -4.37 -29.65 -67.74
C GLU A 860 -3.14 -29.34 -68.62
N GLU A 861 -2.59 -30.34 -69.33
CA GLU A 861 -1.47 -30.13 -70.26
C GLU A 861 -1.86 -29.35 -71.51
N GLU A 862 -3.10 -29.52 -71.99
CA GLU A 862 -3.59 -28.80 -73.17
C GLU A 862 -3.80 -27.31 -72.86
N VAL A 863 -4.17 -26.98 -71.63
CA VAL A 863 -4.23 -25.60 -71.15
C VAL A 863 -2.85 -24.97 -71.06
N ASP A 864 -1.84 -25.69 -70.58
CA ASP A 864 -0.46 -25.19 -70.56
C ASP A 864 0.04 -24.87 -71.98
N LYS A 865 -0.20 -25.77 -72.93
CA LYS A 865 0.15 -25.55 -74.34
C LYS A 865 -0.62 -24.36 -74.94
N LEU A 866 -1.89 -24.19 -74.58
CA LEU A 866 -2.70 -23.05 -75.02
C LEU A 866 -2.10 -21.73 -74.53
N VAL A 867 -1.75 -21.67 -73.24
CA VAL A 867 -1.21 -20.46 -72.60
C VAL A 867 0.19 -20.14 -73.11
N GLN A 868 1.05 -21.15 -73.30
CA GLN A 868 2.38 -20.94 -73.89
C GLN A 868 2.33 -20.44 -75.34
N ARG A 869 1.29 -20.81 -76.10
CA ARG A 869 1.05 -20.24 -77.45
C ARG A 869 0.56 -18.80 -77.40
N LEU A 870 -0.22 -18.45 -76.38
CA LEU A 870 -0.71 -17.09 -76.18
C LEU A 870 0.40 -16.14 -75.72
N SER A 871 1.27 -16.58 -74.82
CA SER A 871 2.46 -15.85 -74.41
C SER A 871 3.56 -16.82 -73.99
N PRO A 872 4.74 -16.77 -74.63
CA PRO A 872 5.88 -17.60 -74.23
C PRO A 872 6.43 -17.20 -72.85
N SER A 873 6.22 -15.96 -72.42
CA SER A 873 6.63 -15.44 -71.11
C SER A 873 5.57 -15.65 -70.02
N ALA A 874 4.51 -16.42 -70.29
CA ALA A 874 3.45 -16.69 -69.34
C ALA A 874 3.96 -17.47 -68.12
N LYS A 875 3.68 -16.97 -66.91
CA LYS A 875 4.09 -17.62 -65.66
C LYS A 875 2.92 -18.30 -64.98
N LYS A 876 2.99 -19.62 -64.78
CA LYS A 876 2.00 -20.35 -63.98
C LYS A 876 2.15 -19.98 -62.49
N ILE A 877 1.07 -19.53 -61.86
CA ILE A 877 1.01 -19.14 -60.44
C ILE A 877 0.70 -20.37 -59.58
N TYR A 878 -0.36 -21.11 -59.91
CA TYR A 878 -0.72 -22.37 -59.25
C TYR A 878 -1.59 -23.26 -60.15
N GLN A 879 -1.68 -24.52 -59.77
CA GLN A 879 -2.54 -25.55 -60.34
C GLN A 879 -3.16 -26.35 -59.20
N ILE A 880 -4.49 -26.34 -59.09
CA ILE A 880 -5.23 -27.04 -58.03
C ILE A 880 -6.48 -27.66 -58.66
N SER A 881 -6.56 -29.00 -58.66
CA SER A 881 -7.74 -29.78 -59.06
C SER A 881 -8.39 -29.35 -60.39
N GLY A 882 -7.63 -29.30 -61.48
CA GLY A 882 -8.13 -28.87 -62.79
C GLY A 882 -8.22 -27.36 -62.99
N THR A 883 -8.01 -26.54 -61.95
CA THR A 883 -7.96 -25.07 -62.07
C THR A 883 -6.51 -24.58 -62.13
N GLN A 884 -6.17 -23.91 -63.21
CA GLN A 884 -4.85 -23.33 -63.43
C GLN A 884 -4.94 -21.80 -63.52
N LYS A 885 -3.98 -21.12 -62.89
CA LYS A 885 -3.88 -19.65 -62.87
C LYS A 885 -2.53 -19.22 -63.46
N PHE A 886 -2.57 -18.32 -64.43
CA PHE A 886 -1.41 -17.84 -65.19
C PHE A 886 -1.31 -16.31 -65.13
N GLU A 887 -0.09 -15.81 -65.12
CA GLU A 887 0.26 -14.40 -65.28
C GLU A 887 0.76 -14.19 -66.72
N LEU A 888 0.02 -13.43 -67.52
CA LEU A 888 0.28 -13.12 -68.93
C LEU A 888 0.79 -11.69 -69.07
N PRO A 889 1.97 -11.40 -69.62
CA PRO A 889 2.42 -10.03 -69.81
C PRO A 889 1.52 -9.24 -70.79
N LYS A 890 1.03 -8.07 -70.38
CA LYS A 890 0.09 -7.25 -71.18
C LYS A 890 0.66 -6.79 -72.52
N HIS A 891 1.99 -6.67 -72.63
CA HIS A 891 2.66 -6.25 -73.86
C HIS A 891 2.72 -7.37 -74.91
N GLU A 892 2.60 -8.63 -74.50
CA GLU A 892 2.63 -9.79 -75.41
C GLU A 892 1.23 -10.25 -75.82
N VAL A 893 0.19 -9.89 -75.06
CA VAL A 893 -1.16 -10.48 -75.20
C VAL A 893 -2.23 -9.42 -75.37
N ARG A 894 -2.99 -9.48 -76.48
CA ARG A 894 -4.23 -8.71 -76.64
C ARG A 894 -5.41 -9.52 -76.11
N ILE A 895 -6.36 -8.84 -75.46
CA ILE A 895 -7.54 -9.48 -74.86
C ILE A 895 -8.30 -10.31 -75.91
N ALA A 896 -8.43 -9.81 -77.15
CA ALA A 896 -9.11 -10.52 -78.24
C ALA A 896 -8.49 -11.89 -78.55
N ASP A 897 -7.16 -12.01 -78.49
CA ASP A 897 -6.45 -13.26 -78.79
C ASP A 897 -6.74 -14.32 -77.71
N VAL A 898 -6.88 -13.89 -76.45
CA VAL A 898 -7.25 -14.78 -75.33
C VAL A 898 -8.68 -15.31 -75.50
N PHE A 899 -9.64 -14.44 -75.84
CA PHE A 899 -11.03 -14.87 -76.06
C PHE A 899 -11.12 -15.90 -77.19
N LEU A 900 -10.43 -15.66 -78.31
CA LEU A 900 -10.41 -16.55 -79.47
C LEU A 900 -9.73 -17.89 -79.15
N ALA A 901 -8.66 -17.86 -78.36
CA ALA A 901 -7.98 -19.07 -77.90
C ALA A 901 -8.86 -19.91 -76.97
N VAL A 902 -9.61 -19.28 -76.05
CA VAL A 902 -10.54 -20.01 -75.17
C VAL A 902 -11.74 -20.56 -75.92
N GLU A 903 -12.25 -19.85 -76.93
CA GLU A 903 -13.34 -20.34 -77.78
C GLU A 903 -12.90 -21.59 -78.58
N ASN A 904 -11.69 -21.58 -79.13
CA ASN A 904 -11.08 -22.75 -79.75
C ASN A 904 -10.78 -23.89 -78.76
N ALA A 905 -10.52 -23.59 -77.49
CA ALA A 905 -10.32 -24.60 -76.45
C ALA A 905 -11.65 -25.26 -76.07
N LYS A 906 -12.73 -24.48 -75.95
CA LYS A 906 -14.09 -24.97 -75.66
C LYS A 906 -14.62 -25.95 -76.70
N SER A 907 -14.20 -25.82 -77.96
CA SER A 907 -14.58 -26.77 -79.02
C SER A 907 -13.81 -28.10 -78.97
N ARG A 908 -12.70 -28.16 -78.23
CA ARG A 908 -11.83 -29.35 -78.10
C ARG A 908 -12.03 -30.11 -76.79
N PHE A 909 -12.31 -29.41 -75.70
CA PHE A 909 -12.51 -30.00 -74.38
C PHE A 909 -13.41 -29.15 -73.48
N THR A 910 -13.94 -29.78 -72.42
CA THR A 910 -14.87 -29.12 -71.49
C THR A 910 -14.14 -28.13 -70.58
N VAL A 911 -14.45 -26.84 -70.74
CA VAL A 911 -14.04 -25.75 -69.84
C VAL A 911 -15.19 -25.45 -68.88
N PHE A 912 -15.00 -25.69 -67.58
CA PHE A 912 -16.01 -25.44 -66.55
C PHE A 912 -16.18 -23.94 -66.27
N ALA A 913 -15.07 -23.22 -66.15
CA ALA A 913 -15.05 -21.77 -65.93
C ALA A 913 -13.74 -21.17 -66.43
N TRP A 914 -13.76 -19.93 -66.87
CA TRP A 914 -12.54 -19.18 -67.16
C TRP A 914 -12.75 -17.71 -66.87
N GLY A 915 -11.66 -16.99 -66.60
CA GLY A 915 -11.68 -15.56 -66.33
C GLY A 915 -10.35 -14.91 -66.67
N LEU A 916 -10.42 -13.71 -67.24
CA LEU A 916 -9.28 -12.83 -67.46
C LEU A 916 -9.49 -11.58 -66.61
N ALA A 917 -8.65 -11.39 -65.60
CA ALA A 917 -8.69 -10.23 -64.71
C ALA A 917 -7.44 -9.37 -64.90
N ASP A 918 -7.57 -8.07 -64.68
CA ASP A 918 -6.40 -7.22 -64.50
C ASP A 918 -5.75 -7.53 -63.14
N THR A 919 -4.43 -7.33 -63.05
CA THR A 919 -3.69 -7.38 -61.79
C THR A 919 -4.32 -6.49 -60.73
N THR A 920 -4.64 -7.12 -59.61
CA THR A 920 -5.19 -6.43 -58.44
C THR A 920 -4.07 -5.77 -57.63
N LEU A 921 -4.46 -4.88 -56.70
CA LEU A 921 -3.48 -4.32 -55.76
C LEU A 921 -2.87 -5.41 -54.86
N GLU A 922 -3.61 -6.48 -54.61
CA GLU A 922 -3.14 -7.66 -53.88
C GLU A 922 -2.03 -8.39 -54.65
N ASP A 923 -2.20 -8.59 -55.96
CA ASP A 923 -1.16 -9.20 -56.81
C ASP A 923 0.11 -8.34 -56.83
N VAL A 924 -0.04 -7.02 -56.95
CA VAL A 924 1.08 -6.05 -56.85
C VAL A 924 1.78 -6.16 -55.49
N PHE A 925 1.00 -6.24 -54.41
CA PHE A 925 1.53 -6.39 -53.06
C PHE A 925 2.35 -7.67 -52.91
N ILE A 926 1.84 -8.82 -53.35
CA ILE A 926 2.55 -10.10 -53.29
C ILE A 926 3.85 -10.02 -54.09
N LYS A 927 3.82 -9.42 -55.28
CA LYS A 927 5.00 -9.26 -56.15
C LYS A 927 6.08 -8.41 -55.49
N VAL A 928 5.70 -7.26 -54.93
CA VAL A 928 6.63 -6.35 -54.22
C VAL A 928 7.17 -6.99 -52.94
N ALA A 929 6.32 -7.65 -52.16
CA ALA A 929 6.72 -8.31 -50.92
C ALA A 929 7.68 -9.47 -51.16
N ARG A 930 7.42 -10.34 -52.15
CA ARG A 930 8.33 -11.44 -52.53
C ARG A 930 9.67 -10.91 -53.06
N GLY A 931 9.64 -9.86 -53.88
CA GLY A 931 10.86 -9.23 -54.39
C GLY A 931 11.74 -8.67 -53.27
N ALA A 932 11.13 -8.05 -52.25
CA ALA A 932 11.85 -7.53 -51.09
C ALA A 932 12.43 -8.64 -50.19
N GLN A 933 11.67 -9.73 -49.96
CA GLN A 933 12.14 -10.86 -49.17
C GLN A 933 13.30 -11.63 -49.84
N ALA A 934 13.25 -11.81 -51.16
CA ALA A 934 14.33 -12.47 -51.90
C ALA A 934 15.66 -11.69 -51.81
N PHE A 935 15.58 -10.35 -51.76
CA PHE A 935 16.75 -9.48 -51.62
C PHE A 935 17.39 -9.59 -50.22
N ASN A 936 16.59 -9.71 -49.16
CA ASN A 936 17.05 -9.84 -47.77
C ASN A 936 17.68 -11.20 -47.42
N VAL A 937 17.45 -12.27 -48.22
CA VAL A 937 18.08 -13.59 -48.01
C VAL A 937 19.47 -13.67 -48.66
N LEU A 938 19.73 -12.80 -49.64
CA LEU A 938 21.01 -12.69 -50.35
C LEU A 938 21.98 -11.68 -49.71
N SER A 939 21.48 -10.84 -48.78
CA SER A 939 22.23 -9.84 -47.99
C SER A 939 22.48 -10.32 -46.57
#